data_AF-A0A3D4BLP3-F1
#
_entry.id   AF-A0A3D4BLP3-F1
#
_cell.length_a   1.000
_cell.length_b   1.000
_cell.length_c   1.000
_cell.angle_alpha   90.00
_cell.angle_beta   90.00
_cell.angle_gamma   90.00
#
_symmetry.space_group_name_H-M   'P 1'
#
loop_
_entity.id
_entity.type
_entity.pdbx_description
1 polymer ?
#
loop_
_entity_poly.entity_id
_entity_poly.type
_entity_poly.pdbx_seq_one_letter_code
_entity_poly.pdbx_strand_id
1 'polypeptide(L)'
;MRLKKIVFLNLIVLGNFIFAQNTNDLKSKLDNYKKSDTTRCYLLDQNIEAENDHNIWIKYNQELKKIAQEKSKSESNPVLKKTYTKYLSIAFNNEGAFYIYNEEFEKAIQFYRKSLQITTKINYDYGSALALQNIGTAFDYLGKLDSTLVYVQRAYVYAKRSKNQSNLAYILTDLGFVHNNLGNNALAIKYNLEALPLFEKMNDLDGLERTYFALGRIFDNQNDYKTSTMYYEKCLQIDKKTKNNERLILVLNSLASVNIKRKELNSALQFNNQAFELASKLNNVDSIAVCYKIYGEIYFERQNFSEANNNYVKAYEIFKKLNSDVYVSKIAIKIATSSYKLNQLGKAKEYGLLGYNLAKKTNYTSDEKDAAEILSDIYSKQNDYKNAFNFKKIAADIGEKIYFDESKDIALKATYQYETEKKEAKIKELNQKKKIAELQSNKKTILINSFIISFLALAILAYFLFFRFKEKKKNELLETKLAEAEKLLEAEKKATDSELKALKSQMNPHFIFNALNSIQEQFMYGDKLKGNEQLSNFTYLTRQILEVSGKKQITIATEIDILTKYLDLEKMRFAKDFEYTISTSNIIDEDYHKLPPMLLQPFIENSIKHGLMHKNGLKTISIDFDLDENEEYIVCTIIDNGIGRTKSAEIKAKNQSKHRSFSTESIAQRLELLNENHSIKQLITYSDELENDEIVGTKVVVNIPLG
;
A
#
# COMPACT_ATOMS: atom_id res chain seq x y z
N MET A 1 39.49 47.19 -4.89
CA MET A 1 38.51 47.09 -3.76
C MET A 1 37.34 46.13 -4.05
N ARG A 2 37.08 45.72 -5.31
CA ARG A 2 36.00 44.76 -5.66
C ARG A 2 36.48 43.41 -6.22
N LEU A 3 37.75 43.24 -6.63
CA LEU A 3 38.40 41.90 -6.72
C LEU A 3 38.28 41.10 -5.40
N LYS A 4 38.12 41.82 -4.29
CA LYS A 4 37.88 41.28 -2.95
C LYS A 4 36.61 40.43 -2.86
N LYS A 5 35.60 40.61 -3.73
CA LYS A 5 34.37 39.79 -3.76
C LYS A 5 34.53 38.46 -4.49
N ILE A 6 35.34 38.39 -5.55
CA ILE A 6 35.57 37.17 -6.35
C ILE A 6 36.28 36.11 -5.52
N VAL A 7 37.23 36.55 -4.69
CA VAL A 7 37.94 35.71 -3.72
C VAL A 7 37.03 35.35 -2.56
N PHE A 8 36.22 36.29 -2.06
CA PHE A 8 35.28 36.05 -0.95
C PHE A 8 34.18 35.04 -1.32
N LEU A 9 33.61 35.10 -2.53
CA LEU A 9 32.63 34.09 -2.99
C LEU A 9 33.27 32.71 -3.21
N ASN A 10 34.56 32.64 -3.58
CA ASN A 10 35.29 31.37 -3.71
C ASN A 10 35.80 30.82 -2.36
N LEU A 11 35.88 31.65 -1.32
CA LEU A 11 36.29 31.28 0.05
C LEU A 11 35.12 30.91 0.97
N ILE A 12 33.90 31.33 0.64
CA ILE A 12 32.72 30.73 1.26
C ILE A 12 32.61 29.33 0.65
N VAL A 13 33.24 28.36 1.29
CA VAL A 13 32.85 26.96 1.18
C VAL A 13 31.38 26.93 1.63
N LEU A 14 30.48 26.99 0.64
CA LEU A 14 29.03 26.95 0.83
C LEU A 14 28.67 25.54 1.28
N GLY A 15 28.89 25.30 2.57
CA GLY A 15 28.24 24.22 3.29
C GLY A 15 26.76 24.54 3.38
N ASN A 16 25.95 23.65 2.81
CA ASN A 16 24.48 23.67 2.84
C ASN A 16 23.81 24.84 2.12
N PHE A 17 23.73 24.76 0.79
CA PHE A 17 22.56 25.28 0.09
C PHE A 17 21.34 24.39 0.40
N ILE A 18 20.75 24.59 1.58
CA ILE A 18 19.33 24.33 1.75
C ILE A 18 18.62 25.49 1.05
N PHE A 19 17.74 25.15 0.12
CA PHE A 19 16.76 26.01 -0.56
C PHE A 19 16.68 27.43 -0.02
N ALA A 20 16.89 28.42 -0.89
CA ALA A 20 16.64 29.84 -0.69
C ALA A 20 15.44 30.08 0.25
N GLN A 21 15.69 30.10 1.55
CA GLN A 21 14.80 30.75 2.49
C GLN A 21 15.01 32.24 2.21
N ASN A 22 13.90 32.92 1.95
CA ASN A 22 13.91 34.35 1.69
C ASN A 22 14.73 35.04 2.80
N THR A 23 15.82 35.73 2.46
CA THR A 23 16.74 36.34 3.45
C THR A 23 15.99 37.27 4.42
N ASN A 24 14.90 37.88 3.94
CA ASN A 24 13.98 38.68 4.74
C ASN A 24 13.26 37.88 5.85
N ASP A 25 12.93 36.61 5.61
CA ASP A 25 12.31 35.72 6.59
C ASP A 25 13.32 35.30 7.68
N LEU A 26 14.56 34.98 7.30
CA LEU A 26 15.65 34.66 8.23
C LEU A 26 16.00 35.83 9.14
N LYS A 27 16.03 37.05 8.59
CA LYS A 27 16.30 38.27 9.34
C LYS A 27 15.17 38.60 10.31
N SER A 28 13.92 38.51 9.85
CA SER A 28 12.73 38.67 10.71
C SER A 28 12.73 37.67 11.88
N LYS A 29 13.05 36.40 11.62
CA LYS A 29 13.18 35.37 12.66
C LYS A 29 14.28 35.71 13.68
N LEU A 30 15.45 36.15 13.22
CA LEU A 30 16.55 36.56 14.08
C LEU A 30 16.21 37.80 14.92
N ASP A 31 15.47 38.75 14.34
CA ASP A 31 15.04 39.97 15.03
C ASP A 31 13.97 39.69 16.09
N ASN A 32 13.04 38.77 15.82
CA ASN A 32 11.99 38.38 16.76
C ASN A 32 12.51 37.48 17.90
N TYR A 33 13.59 36.72 17.67
CA TYR A 33 14.11 35.76 18.65
C TYR A 33 15.27 36.33 19.49
N LYS A 34 14.98 37.00 20.61
CA LYS A 34 16.01 37.69 21.43
C LYS A 34 16.79 36.83 22.44
N LYS A 35 16.44 35.55 22.65
CA LYS A 35 17.09 34.70 23.66
C LYS A 35 18.51 34.30 23.22
N SER A 36 19.51 34.49 24.09
CA SER A 36 20.91 34.13 23.82
C SER A 36 21.18 32.63 24.06
N ASP A 37 20.66 31.79 23.18
CA ASP A 37 20.82 30.34 23.21
C ASP A 37 21.28 29.75 21.86
N THR A 38 21.32 28.42 21.76
CA THR A 38 21.73 27.71 20.55
C THR A 38 20.86 28.01 19.33
N THR A 39 19.59 28.38 19.52
CA THR A 39 18.68 28.76 18.43
C THR A 39 19.09 30.11 17.86
N ARG A 40 19.46 31.07 18.72
CA ARG A 40 19.99 32.36 18.25
C ARG A 40 21.34 32.20 17.56
N CYS A 41 22.21 31.32 18.07
CA CYS A 41 23.46 30.99 17.37
C CYS A 41 23.19 30.39 15.98
N TYR A 42 22.23 29.47 15.85
CA TYR A 42 21.83 28.90 14.57
C TYR A 42 21.29 29.95 13.60
N LEU A 43 20.39 30.82 14.07
CA LEU A 43 19.82 31.89 13.24
C LEU A 43 20.89 32.90 12.81
N LEU A 44 21.84 33.26 13.69
CA LEU A 44 22.97 34.10 13.34
C LEU A 44 23.82 33.44 12.25
N ASP A 45 24.19 32.17 12.43
CA ASP A 45 24.98 31.41 11.45
C ASP A 45 24.33 31.37 10.06
N GLN A 46 23.03 31.05 9.99
CA GLN A 46 22.28 31.04 8.73
C GLN A 46 22.13 32.43 8.10
N ASN A 47 21.96 33.48 8.90
CA ASN A 47 21.94 34.85 8.37
C ASN A 47 23.32 35.28 7.88
N ILE A 48 24.41 34.88 8.54
CA ILE A 48 25.79 35.13 8.11
C ILE A 48 26.05 34.47 6.76
N GLU A 49 25.62 33.22 6.56
CA GLU A 49 25.77 32.50 5.28
C GLU A 49 24.99 33.16 4.13
N ALA A 50 23.85 33.79 4.43
CA ALA A 50 22.99 34.41 3.42
C ALA A 50 23.24 35.92 3.19
N GLU A 51 24.08 36.55 4.01
CA GLU A 51 24.28 38.00 4.02
C GLU A 51 25.37 38.45 3.04
N ASN A 52 25.04 39.47 2.24
CA ASN A 52 25.95 40.07 1.26
C ASN A 52 26.52 41.43 1.72
N ASP A 53 25.92 42.06 2.74
CA ASP A 53 26.44 43.28 3.37
C ASP A 53 27.49 42.93 4.43
N HIS A 54 28.72 43.37 4.17
CA HIS A 54 29.87 43.09 5.02
C HIS A 54 29.73 43.66 6.43
N ASN A 55 29.10 44.83 6.60
CA ASN A 55 28.95 45.45 7.91
C ASN A 55 27.97 44.65 8.78
N ILE A 56 26.88 44.16 8.17
CA ILE A 56 25.89 43.32 8.84
C ILE A 56 26.50 41.97 9.17
N TRP A 57 27.23 41.38 8.23
CA TRP A 57 27.94 40.12 8.39
C TRP A 57 28.91 40.14 9.59
N ILE A 58 29.74 41.19 9.70
CA ILE A 58 30.68 41.35 10.83
C ILE A 58 29.91 41.45 12.14
N LYS A 59 28.83 42.26 12.18
CA LYS A 59 28.02 42.45 13.38
C LYS A 59 27.41 41.14 13.86
N TYR A 60 26.80 40.37 12.97
CA TYR A 60 26.24 39.06 13.31
C TYR A 60 27.31 38.07 13.78
N ASN A 61 28.48 38.07 13.14
CA ASN A 61 29.58 37.20 13.57
C ASN A 61 30.14 37.57 14.95
N GLN A 62 30.26 38.87 15.26
CA GLN A 62 30.66 39.35 16.58
C GLN A 62 29.66 38.94 17.67
N GLU A 63 28.36 39.03 17.37
CA GLU A 63 27.31 38.57 18.28
C GLU A 63 27.36 37.05 18.50
N LEU A 64 27.49 36.28 17.41
CA LEU A 64 27.63 34.82 17.46
C LEU A 64 28.81 34.42 18.33
N LYS A 65 29.96 35.06 18.12
CA LYS A 65 31.18 34.83 18.90
C LYS A 65 30.96 35.11 20.38
N LYS A 66 30.33 36.24 20.72
CA LYS A 66 30.08 36.64 22.11
C LYS A 66 29.23 35.58 22.83
N ILE A 67 28.07 35.22 22.25
CA ILE A 67 27.16 34.23 22.84
C ILE A 67 27.88 32.88 22.98
N ALA A 68 28.52 32.41 21.90
CA ALA A 68 29.20 31.12 21.88
C ALA A 68 30.38 31.05 22.88
N GLN A 69 31.15 32.13 23.03
CA GLN A 69 32.28 32.21 23.95
C GLN A 69 31.84 32.24 25.42
N GLU A 70 30.79 33.00 25.75
CA GLU A 70 30.23 33.06 27.11
C GLU A 70 29.60 31.72 27.50
N LYS A 71 28.75 31.16 26.64
CA LYS A 71 28.02 29.92 26.90
C LYS A 71 28.90 28.67 26.85
N SER A 72 29.90 28.60 25.98
CA SER A 72 30.84 27.46 25.98
C SER A 72 31.66 27.32 27.26
N LYS A 73 31.79 28.40 28.06
CA LYS A 73 32.44 28.37 29.36
C LYS A 73 31.47 28.06 30.51
N SER A 74 30.30 28.70 30.51
CA SER A 74 29.33 28.63 31.62
C SER A 74 28.32 27.49 31.55
N GLU A 75 28.10 26.90 30.37
CA GLU A 75 27.12 25.82 30.18
C GLU A 75 27.57 24.53 30.87
N SER A 76 26.68 23.95 31.69
CA SER A 76 26.93 22.72 32.44
C SER A 76 26.55 21.47 31.64
N ASN A 77 25.56 21.57 30.75
CA ASN A 77 25.16 20.45 29.89
C ASN A 77 26.26 20.16 28.84
N PRO A 78 26.86 18.95 28.82
CA PRO A 78 27.97 18.63 27.91
C PRO A 78 27.61 18.74 26.42
N VAL A 79 26.36 18.43 26.06
CA VAL A 79 25.89 18.49 24.66
C VAL A 79 25.76 19.95 24.22
N LEU A 80 25.09 20.78 25.02
CA LEU A 80 24.95 22.21 24.72
C LEU A 80 26.31 22.91 24.74
N LYS A 81 27.17 22.59 25.70
CA LYS A 81 28.55 23.10 25.77
C LYS A 81 29.33 22.77 24.51
N LYS A 82 29.22 21.52 24.01
CA LYS A 82 29.83 21.11 22.74
C LYS A 82 29.25 21.90 21.55
N THR A 83 27.94 22.15 21.53
CA THR A 83 27.27 22.95 20.48
C THR A 83 27.73 24.41 20.49
N TYR A 84 27.80 25.07 21.64
CA TYR A 84 28.36 26.43 21.73
C TYR A 84 29.83 26.47 21.33
N THR A 85 30.60 25.45 21.72
CA THR A 85 32.00 25.32 21.32
C THR A 85 32.15 25.16 19.80
N LYS A 86 31.22 24.43 19.14
CA LYS A 86 31.12 24.37 17.68
C LYS A 86 30.87 25.76 17.09
N TYR A 87 29.87 26.51 17.57
CA TYR A 87 29.59 27.86 17.05
C TYR A 87 30.76 28.83 17.26
N LEU A 88 31.50 28.70 18.37
CA LEU A 88 32.71 29.49 18.59
C LEU A 88 33.77 29.20 17.52
N SER A 89 33.93 27.94 17.11
CA SER A 89 34.84 27.58 16.02
C SER A 89 34.42 28.16 14.67
N ILE A 90 33.12 28.22 14.39
CA ILE A 90 32.57 28.84 13.18
C ILE A 90 32.85 30.34 13.20
N ALA A 91 32.60 31.01 14.33
CA ALA A 91 32.87 32.43 14.47
C ALA A 91 34.34 32.80 14.27
N PHE A 92 35.28 31.97 14.75
CA PHE A 92 36.71 32.15 14.46
C PHE A 92 37.06 31.88 12.99
N ASN A 93 36.40 30.91 12.35
CA ASN A 93 36.59 30.68 10.92
C ASN A 93 36.14 31.90 10.11
N ASN A 94 35.00 32.48 10.47
CA ASN A 94 34.50 33.72 9.87
C ASN A 94 35.47 34.89 10.10
N GLU A 95 36.01 35.07 11.31
CA GLU A 95 37.05 36.10 11.52
C GLU A 95 38.27 35.89 10.59
N GLY A 96 38.68 34.64 10.37
CA GLY A 96 39.68 34.32 9.35
C GLY A 96 39.30 34.80 7.95
N ALA A 97 38.06 34.56 7.51
CA ALA A 97 37.57 34.99 6.20
C ALA A 97 37.55 36.51 6.06
N PHE A 98 37.22 37.24 7.13
CA PHE A 98 37.33 38.71 7.17
C PHE A 98 38.78 39.18 6.93
N TYR A 99 39.76 38.55 7.56
CA TYR A 99 41.16 38.89 7.33
C TYR A 99 41.66 38.51 5.93
N ILE A 100 41.16 37.42 5.33
CA ILE A 100 41.45 37.13 3.91
C ILE A 100 40.91 38.24 3.01
N TYR A 101 39.69 38.71 3.25
CA TYR A 101 39.10 39.81 2.49
C TYR A 101 39.92 41.11 2.58
N ASN A 102 40.56 41.34 3.71
CA ASN A 102 41.44 42.48 3.94
C ASN A 102 42.89 42.23 3.52
N GLU A 103 43.18 41.09 2.87
CA GLU A 103 44.52 40.70 2.40
C GLU A 103 45.54 40.55 3.56
N GLU A 104 45.06 40.31 4.77
CA GLU A 104 45.85 40.07 5.98
C GLU A 104 45.98 38.55 6.23
N PHE A 105 46.61 37.85 5.29
CA PHE A 105 46.60 36.38 5.23
C PHE A 105 47.22 35.71 6.46
N GLU A 106 48.29 36.28 7.04
CA GLU A 106 48.91 35.75 8.25
C GLU A 106 47.97 35.83 9.46
N LYS A 107 47.21 36.93 9.60
CA LYS A 107 46.20 37.06 10.65
C LYS A 107 45.06 36.07 10.42
N ALA A 108 44.61 35.89 9.18
CA ALA A 108 43.60 34.90 8.84
C ALA A 108 44.01 33.48 9.29
N ILE A 109 45.26 33.08 9.01
CA ILE A 109 45.81 31.78 9.44
C ILE A 109 45.73 31.61 10.97
N GLN A 110 45.99 32.66 11.76
CA GLN A 110 45.88 32.58 13.23
C GLN A 110 44.45 32.27 13.68
N PHE A 111 43.45 32.89 13.07
CA PHE A 111 42.04 32.65 13.39
C PHE A 111 41.55 31.28 12.92
N TYR A 112 41.93 30.85 11.71
CA TYR A 112 41.64 29.49 11.25
C TYR A 112 42.31 28.42 12.12
N ARG A 113 43.53 28.65 12.62
CA ARG A 113 44.19 27.75 13.59
C ARG A 113 43.44 27.65 14.92
N LYS A 114 42.89 28.75 15.43
CA LYS A 114 42.01 28.73 16.62
C LYS A 114 40.75 27.88 16.35
N SER A 115 40.13 28.05 15.18
CA SER A 115 39.01 27.21 14.77
C SER A 115 39.39 25.73 14.69
N LEU A 116 40.51 25.40 14.04
CA LEU A 116 41.02 24.02 13.92
C LEU A 116 41.28 23.38 15.29
N GLN A 117 41.88 24.11 16.22
CA GLN A 117 42.14 23.62 17.57
C GLN A 117 40.83 23.24 18.29
N ILE A 118 39.79 24.08 18.16
CA ILE A 118 38.49 23.83 18.77
C ILE A 118 37.80 22.64 18.12
N THR A 119 37.71 22.62 16.78
CA THR A 119 37.03 21.57 16.01
C THR A 119 37.67 20.20 16.24
N THR A 120 39.00 20.14 16.31
CA THR A 120 39.73 18.91 16.65
C THR A 120 39.39 18.45 18.07
N LYS A 121 39.39 19.35 19.06
CA LYS A 121 39.09 19.02 20.47
C LYS A 121 37.69 18.44 20.66
N ILE A 122 36.70 18.90 19.88
CA ILE A 122 35.32 18.41 19.97
C ILE A 122 35.00 17.28 18.97
N ASN A 123 36.00 16.78 18.22
CA ASN A 123 35.84 15.78 17.16
C ASN A 123 34.79 16.21 16.10
N TYR A 124 34.87 17.47 15.64
CA TYR A 124 34.02 18.00 14.58
C TYR A 124 34.77 17.96 13.24
N ASP A 125 34.70 16.82 12.56
CA ASP A 125 35.48 16.55 11.34
C ASP A 125 35.18 17.53 10.21
N TYR A 126 33.90 17.91 10.00
CA TYR A 126 33.54 18.91 8.99
C TYR A 126 34.20 20.28 9.27
N GLY A 127 34.14 20.77 10.50
CA GLY A 127 34.76 22.05 10.87
C GLY A 127 36.29 21.99 10.78
N SER A 128 36.89 20.83 11.09
CA SER A 128 38.32 20.61 10.96
C SER A 128 38.77 20.65 9.50
N ALA A 129 38.01 20.01 8.60
CA ALA A 129 38.23 20.05 7.16
C ALA A 129 38.15 21.49 6.63
N LEU A 130 37.09 22.23 6.99
CA LEU A 130 36.89 23.62 6.57
C LEU A 130 38.02 24.54 7.05
N ALA A 131 38.41 24.45 8.32
CA ALA A 131 39.51 25.27 8.86
C ALA A 131 40.84 24.96 8.17
N LEU A 132 41.13 23.68 7.89
CA LEU A 132 42.35 23.27 7.17
C LEU A 132 42.34 23.74 5.71
N GLN A 133 41.21 23.62 5.01
CA GLN A 133 41.03 24.13 3.65
C GLN A 133 41.31 25.64 3.61
N ASN A 134 40.72 26.40 4.53
CA ASN A 134 40.91 27.85 4.61
C ASN A 134 42.35 28.26 4.98
N ILE A 135 43.05 27.49 5.81
CA ILE A 135 44.49 27.68 6.03
C ILE A 135 45.26 27.44 4.73
N GLY A 136 44.92 26.38 3.98
CA GLY A 136 45.48 26.10 2.66
C GLY A 136 45.31 27.30 1.73
N THR A 137 44.08 27.81 1.59
CA THR A 137 43.81 28.96 0.73
C THR A 137 44.56 30.22 1.17
N ALA A 138 44.73 30.45 2.47
CA ALA A 138 45.54 31.56 2.97
C ALA A 138 47.03 31.42 2.57
N PHE A 139 47.57 30.20 2.58
CA PHE A 139 48.93 29.94 2.09
C PHE A 139 49.04 30.09 0.57
N ASP A 140 47.99 29.78 -0.18
CA ASP A 140 47.93 30.01 -1.62
C ASP A 140 48.04 31.51 -1.95
N TYR A 141 47.31 32.36 -1.23
CA TYR A 141 47.45 33.82 -1.35
C TYR A 141 48.85 34.34 -1.00
N LEU A 142 49.58 33.64 -0.13
CA LEU A 142 50.98 33.93 0.18
C LEU A 142 51.96 33.35 -0.84
N GLY A 143 51.48 32.71 -1.92
CA GLY A 143 52.30 32.06 -2.94
C GLY A 143 52.99 30.78 -2.47
N LYS A 144 52.57 30.19 -1.34
CA LYS A 144 53.21 29.03 -0.70
C LYS A 144 52.50 27.72 -1.08
N LEU A 145 52.59 27.34 -2.36
CA LEU A 145 51.89 26.17 -2.91
C LEU A 145 52.17 24.84 -2.17
N ASP A 146 53.40 24.63 -1.68
CA ASP A 146 53.74 23.42 -0.89
C ASP A 146 52.95 23.36 0.43
N SER A 147 52.83 24.51 1.11
CA SER A 147 52.03 24.59 2.33
C SER A 147 50.56 24.41 2.01
N THR A 148 50.05 25.02 0.94
CA THR A 148 48.69 24.83 0.45
C THR A 148 48.37 23.35 0.28
N LEU A 149 49.22 22.61 -0.44
CA LEU A 149 49.02 21.18 -0.68
C LEU A 149 48.92 20.38 0.62
N VAL A 150 49.84 20.61 1.57
CA VAL A 150 49.86 19.90 2.86
C VAL A 150 48.55 20.13 3.63
N TYR A 151 48.07 21.37 3.70
CA TYR A 151 46.86 21.69 4.44
C TYR A 151 45.58 21.19 3.75
N VAL A 152 45.49 21.30 2.42
CA VAL A 152 44.34 20.79 1.66
C VAL A 152 44.30 19.25 1.66
N GLN A 153 45.44 18.56 1.61
CA GLN A 153 45.49 17.09 1.78
C GLN A 153 45.02 16.66 3.16
N ARG A 154 45.40 17.38 4.22
CA ARG A 154 44.88 17.14 5.57
C ARG A 154 43.37 17.40 5.62
N ALA A 155 42.88 18.46 4.99
CA ALA A 155 41.46 18.77 4.89
C ALA A 155 40.70 17.60 4.23
N TYR A 156 41.25 17.00 3.16
CA TYR A 156 40.65 15.86 2.46
C TYR A 156 40.43 14.64 3.37
N VAL A 157 41.38 14.34 4.27
CA VAL A 157 41.24 13.25 5.24
C VAL A 157 40.05 13.50 6.19
N TYR A 158 39.92 14.72 6.71
CA TYR A 158 38.79 15.09 7.56
C TYR A 158 37.46 15.13 6.79
N ALA A 159 37.47 15.62 5.54
CA ALA A 159 36.29 15.68 4.69
C ALA A 159 35.70 14.30 4.42
N LYS A 160 36.56 13.31 4.10
CA LYS A 160 36.14 11.91 3.95
C LYS A 160 35.49 11.35 5.21
N ARG A 161 36.06 11.63 6.39
CA ARG A 161 35.52 11.18 7.68
C ARG A 161 34.20 11.86 8.02
N SER A 162 34.05 13.14 7.67
CA SER A 162 32.82 13.91 7.93
C SER A 162 31.59 13.38 7.20
N LYS A 163 31.77 12.59 6.13
CA LYS A 163 30.73 12.12 5.20
C LYS A 163 29.89 13.24 4.56
N ASN A 164 30.32 14.50 4.66
CA ASN A 164 29.67 15.62 3.98
C ASN A 164 30.15 15.67 2.52
N GLN A 165 29.24 15.38 1.58
CA GLN A 165 29.57 15.29 0.15
C GLN A 165 29.96 16.65 -0.45
N SER A 166 29.36 17.74 0.01
CA SER A 166 29.66 19.10 -0.45
C SER A 166 31.08 19.52 -0.08
N ASN A 167 31.45 19.39 1.19
CA ASN A 167 32.80 19.70 1.67
C ASN A 167 33.87 18.86 0.95
N LEU A 168 33.61 17.55 0.79
CA LEU A 168 34.51 16.67 0.03
C LEU A 168 34.67 17.13 -1.43
N ALA A 169 33.59 17.51 -2.11
CA ALA A 169 33.64 17.96 -3.50
C ALA A 169 34.47 19.24 -3.66
N TYR A 170 34.27 20.25 -2.80
CA TYR A 170 35.06 21.48 -2.84
C TYR A 170 36.55 21.23 -2.56
N ILE A 171 36.90 20.37 -1.59
CA ILE A 171 38.30 20.04 -1.32
C ILE A 171 38.93 19.25 -2.47
N LEU A 172 38.18 18.39 -3.15
CA LEU A 172 38.66 17.73 -4.37
C LEU A 172 38.97 18.75 -5.46
N THR A 173 38.09 19.73 -5.69
CA THR A 173 38.36 20.83 -6.64
C THR A 173 39.59 21.64 -6.24
N ASP A 174 39.80 21.90 -4.94
CA ASP A 174 40.99 22.61 -4.46
C ASP A 174 42.27 21.80 -4.62
N LEU A 175 42.26 20.49 -4.32
CA LEU A 175 43.38 19.61 -4.66
C LEU A 175 43.65 19.64 -6.17
N GLY A 176 42.58 19.64 -6.96
CA GLY A 176 42.63 19.82 -8.40
C GLY A 176 43.43 21.07 -8.80
N PHE A 177 43.03 22.22 -8.27
CA PHE A 177 43.67 23.50 -8.50
C PHE A 177 45.13 23.55 -8.04
N VAL A 178 45.42 23.06 -6.83
CA VAL A 178 46.78 23.07 -6.28
C VAL A 178 47.71 22.19 -7.10
N HIS A 179 47.26 21.00 -7.49
CA HIS A 179 48.05 20.11 -8.33
C HIS A 179 48.31 20.70 -9.72
N ASN A 180 47.35 21.42 -10.31
CA ASN A 180 47.57 22.15 -11.57
C ASN A 180 48.65 23.22 -11.42
N ASN A 181 48.63 24.00 -10.34
CA ASN A 181 49.64 25.04 -10.12
C ASN A 181 51.04 24.47 -9.81
N LEU A 182 51.10 23.27 -9.24
CA LEU A 182 52.33 22.51 -9.03
C LEU A 182 52.79 21.73 -10.28
N GLY A 183 52.20 22.00 -11.44
CA GLY A 183 52.47 21.26 -12.67
C GLY A 183 51.67 19.97 -12.77
N ASN A 184 51.49 19.18 -11.70
CA ASN A 184 50.86 17.85 -11.66
C ASN A 184 49.44 17.74 -12.27
N ASN A 185 49.32 17.84 -13.59
CA ASN A 185 48.06 18.05 -14.28
C ASN A 185 47.14 16.81 -14.23
N ALA A 186 47.69 15.60 -14.21
CA ALA A 186 46.84 14.41 -14.15
C ALA A 186 46.14 14.26 -12.80
N LEU A 187 46.84 14.57 -11.69
CA LEU A 187 46.19 14.63 -10.37
C LEU A 187 45.16 15.75 -10.34
N ALA A 188 45.47 16.89 -11.00
CA ALA A 188 44.53 17.99 -11.13
C ALA A 188 43.21 17.56 -11.78
N ILE A 189 43.29 16.90 -12.95
CA ILE A 189 42.11 16.41 -13.68
C ILE A 189 41.41 15.32 -12.88
N LYS A 190 42.16 14.37 -12.29
CA LYS A 190 41.60 13.29 -11.46
C LYS A 190 40.71 13.83 -10.35
N TYR A 191 41.21 14.76 -9.53
CA TYR A 191 40.43 15.26 -8.41
C TYR A 191 39.22 16.09 -8.88
N ASN A 192 39.35 16.88 -9.95
CA ASN A 192 38.20 17.60 -10.52
C ASN A 192 37.13 16.65 -11.08
N LEU A 193 37.50 15.57 -11.79
CA LEU A 193 36.52 14.58 -12.27
C LEU A 193 35.90 13.75 -11.12
N GLU A 194 36.60 13.57 -10.01
CA GLU A 194 36.01 12.98 -8.79
C GLU A 194 35.00 13.93 -8.12
N ALA A 195 35.19 15.26 -8.24
CA ALA A 195 34.31 16.27 -7.67
C ALA A 195 32.99 16.46 -8.46
N LEU A 196 33.05 16.42 -9.80
CA LEU A 196 31.88 16.64 -10.67
C LEU A 196 30.63 15.85 -10.30
N PRO A 197 30.66 14.50 -10.19
CA PRO A 197 29.44 13.72 -9.89
C PRO A 197 28.87 14.03 -8.50
N LEU A 198 29.70 14.52 -7.56
CA LEU A 198 29.22 14.97 -6.25
C LEU A 198 28.40 16.25 -6.42
N PHE A 199 28.92 17.26 -7.13
CA PHE A 199 28.20 18.50 -7.40
C PHE A 199 26.94 18.30 -8.24
N GLU A 200 26.98 17.42 -9.25
CA GLU A 200 25.80 17.05 -10.05
C GLU A 200 24.69 16.46 -9.16
N LYS A 201 25.04 15.51 -8.28
CA LYS A 201 24.07 14.89 -7.37
C LYS A 201 23.45 15.90 -6.39
N MET A 202 24.19 16.94 -6.00
CA MET A 202 23.73 17.99 -5.10
C MET A 202 23.00 19.13 -5.83
N ASN A 203 22.98 19.12 -7.18
CA ASN A 203 22.55 20.25 -8.01
C ASN A 203 23.27 21.56 -7.67
N ASP A 204 24.54 21.47 -7.27
CA ASP A 204 25.37 22.60 -6.88
C ASP A 204 25.99 23.24 -8.13
N LEU A 205 25.31 24.26 -8.66
CA LEU A 205 25.74 24.96 -9.87
C LEU A 205 27.06 25.71 -9.67
N ASP A 206 27.33 26.20 -8.45
CA ASP A 206 28.55 26.97 -8.17
C ASP A 206 29.76 26.04 -8.10
N GLY A 207 29.62 24.89 -7.45
CA GLY A 207 30.65 23.85 -7.44
C GLY A 207 30.93 23.28 -8.84
N LEU A 208 29.88 23.09 -9.64
CA LEU A 208 30.03 22.67 -11.04
C LEU A 208 30.78 23.70 -11.88
N GLU A 209 30.39 24.97 -11.80
CA GLU A 209 31.06 26.06 -12.54
C GLU A 209 32.54 26.13 -12.19
N ARG A 210 32.88 26.14 -10.89
CA ARG A 210 34.27 26.22 -10.42
C ARG A 210 35.10 25.04 -10.92
N THR A 211 34.52 23.84 -10.90
CA THR A 211 35.20 22.61 -11.32
C THR A 211 35.38 22.57 -12.85
N TYR A 212 34.38 23.00 -13.62
CA TYR A 212 34.52 23.16 -15.07
C TYR A 212 35.53 24.25 -15.42
N PHE A 213 35.57 25.35 -14.70
CA PHE A 213 36.53 26.42 -14.94
C PHE A 213 37.96 25.95 -14.65
N ALA A 214 38.16 25.20 -13.57
CA ALA A 214 39.43 24.57 -13.25
C ALA A 214 39.88 23.60 -14.35
N LEU A 215 38.99 22.73 -14.85
CA LEU A 215 39.27 21.85 -15.99
C LEU A 215 39.61 22.65 -17.26
N GLY A 216 38.84 23.69 -17.57
CA GLY A 216 39.11 24.58 -18.70
C GLY A 216 40.51 25.18 -18.64
N ARG A 217 40.96 25.61 -17.45
CA ARG A 217 42.32 26.12 -17.22
C ARG A 217 43.38 25.04 -17.35
N ILE A 218 43.15 23.85 -16.81
CA ILE A 218 44.10 22.73 -16.93
C ILE A 218 44.31 22.37 -18.40
N PHE A 219 43.24 22.21 -19.18
CA PHE A 219 43.35 21.88 -20.61
C PHE A 219 43.92 23.04 -21.43
N ASP A 220 43.66 24.30 -21.04
CA ASP A 220 44.29 25.47 -21.66
C ASP A 220 45.81 25.47 -21.46
N ASN A 221 46.26 25.20 -20.23
CA ASN A 221 47.68 25.07 -19.89
C ASN A 221 48.35 23.93 -20.67
N GLN A 222 47.61 22.86 -20.97
CA GLN A 222 48.08 21.73 -21.79
C GLN A 222 47.98 21.96 -23.30
N ASN A 223 47.61 23.16 -23.74
CA ASN A 223 47.37 23.50 -25.15
C ASN A 223 46.26 22.69 -25.84
N ASP A 224 45.41 21.96 -25.09
CA ASP A 224 44.20 21.32 -25.60
C ASP A 224 43.05 22.34 -25.61
N TYR A 225 43.15 23.27 -26.57
CA TYR A 225 42.22 24.39 -26.68
C TYR A 225 40.79 23.93 -26.99
N LYS A 226 40.61 22.79 -27.65
CA LYS A 226 39.28 22.26 -27.97
C LYS A 226 38.56 21.82 -26.71
N THR A 227 39.22 21.00 -25.89
CA THR A 227 38.66 20.53 -24.61
C THR A 227 38.51 21.70 -23.62
N SER A 228 39.46 22.63 -23.60
CA SER A 228 39.37 23.85 -22.80
C SER A 228 38.14 24.70 -23.16
N THR A 229 37.92 24.99 -24.45
CA THR A 229 36.73 25.72 -24.92
C THR A 229 35.44 25.02 -24.48
N MET A 230 35.35 23.69 -24.63
CA MET A 230 34.18 22.93 -24.20
C MET A 230 33.85 23.15 -22.71
N TYR A 231 34.86 23.11 -21.82
CA TYR A 231 34.63 23.33 -20.40
C TYR A 231 34.27 24.78 -20.07
N TYR A 232 34.93 25.76 -20.70
CA TYR A 232 34.56 27.17 -20.53
C TYR A 232 33.16 27.49 -21.05
N GLU A 233 32.70 26.84 -22.12
CA GLU A 233 31.31 26.97 -22.59
C GLU A 233 30.29 26.42 -21.59
N LYS A 234 30.63 25.34 -20.85
CA LYS A 234 29.80 24.86 -19.73
C LYS A 234 29.70 25.90 -18.61
N CYS A 235 30.82 26.54 -18.24
CA CYS A 235 30.81 27.66 -17.29
C CYS A 235 29.93 28.81 -17.79
N LEU A 236 30.07 29.18 -19.06
CA LEU A 236 29.31 30.27 -19.69
C LEU A 236 27.80 30.04 -19.58
N GLN A 237 27.34 28.80 -19.79
CA GLN A 237 25.94 28.42 -19.65
C GLN A 237 25.46 28.54 -18.20
N ILE A 238 26.25 28.07 -17.24
CA ILE A 238 25.93 28.15 -15.81
C ILE A 238 25.85 29.62 -15.37
N ASP A 239 26.86 30.43 -15.68
CA ASP A 239 26.91 31.83 -15.25
C ASP A 239 25.77 32.68 -15.82
N LYS A 240 25.37 32.43 -17.08
CA LYS A 240 24.18 33.04 -17.65
C LYS A 240 22.90 32.63 -16.90
N LYS A 241 22.79 31.35 -16.54
CA LYS A 241 21.65 30.81 -15.78
C LYS A 241 21.58 31.37 -14.36
N THR A 242 22.71 31.47 -13.66
CA THR A 242 22.80 32.01 -12.29
C THR A 242 22.87 33.54 -12.27
N LYS A 243 22.95 34.20 -13.42
CA LYS A 243 23.14 35.65 -13.57
C LYS A 243 24.38 36.17 -12.81
N ASN A 244 25.42 35.35 -12.72
CA ASN A 244 26.66 35.73 -12.05
C ASN A 244 27.56 36.47 -13.05
N ASN A 245 27.33 37.78 -13.18
CA ASN A 245 28.03 38.61 -14.17
C ASN A 245 29.54 38.72 -13.91
N GLU A 246 30.01 38.58 -12.66
CA GLU A 246 31.44 38.62 -12.37
C GLU A 246 32.17 37.38 -12.90
N ARG A 247 31.63 36.18 -12.66
CA ARG A 247 32.17 34.93 -13.23
C ARG A 247 32.05 34.90 -14.75
N LEU A 248 30.93 35.39 -15.27
CA LEU A 248 30.71 35.51 -16.71
C LEU A 248 31.83 36.29 -17.41
N ILE A 249 32.29 37.41 -16.82
CA ILE A 249 33.43 38.18 -17.37
C ILE A 249 34.71 37.32 -17.41
N LEU A 250 35.00 36.56 -16.35
CA LEU A 250 36.19 35.70 -16.28
C LEU A 250 36.16 34.60 -17.34
N VAL A 251 35.00 33.96 -17.54
CA VAL A 251 34.81 32.93 -18.57
C VAL A 251 34.96 33.51 -19.97
N LEU A 252 34.34 34.67 -20.25
CA LEU A 252 34.47 35.35 -21.54
C LEU A 252 35.93 35.73 -21.83
N ASN A 253 36.66 36.24 -20.84
CA ASN A 253 38.09 36.54 -20.97
C ASN A 253 38.92 35.28 -21.26
N SER A 254 38.58 34.17 -20.60
CA SER A 254 39.27 32.88 -20.80
C SER A 254 39.00 32.33 -22.20
N LEU A 255 37.75 32.38 -22.67
CA LEU A 255 37.38 32.04 -24.04
C LEU A 255 38.11 32.93 -25.06
N ALA A 256 38.18 34.24 -24.81
CA ALA A 256 38.94 35.15 -25.66
C ALA A 256 40.41 34.73 -25.76
N SER A 257 41.06 34.45 -24.62
CA SER A 257 42.46 34.02 -24.59
C SER A 257 42.70 32.70 -25.35
N VAL A 258 41.84 31.70 -25.17
CA VAL A 258 41.92 30.43 -25.91
C VAL A 258 41.74 30.65 -27.42
N ASN A 259 40.82 31.52 -27.82
CA ASN A 259 40.60 31.84 -29.24
C ASN A 259 41.80 32.58 -29.86
N ILE A 260 42.52 33.42 -29.09
CA ILE A 260 43.78 34.02 -29.54
C ILE A 260 44.81 32.93 -29.84
N LYS A 261 44.98 31.96 -28.94
CA LYS A 261 45.91 30.83 -29.13
C LYS A 261 45.55 29.96 -30.34
N ARG A 262 44.25 29.80 -30.63
CA ARG A 262 43.71 29.14 -31.84
C ARG A 262 43.81 29.97 -33.12
N LYS A 263 44.31 31.21 -33.05
CA LYS A 263 44.33 32.20 -34.15
C LYS A 263 42.94 32.61 -34.66
N GLU A 264 41.89 32.37 -33.86
CA GLU A 264 40.50 32.75 -34.13
C GLU A 264 40.23 34.17 -33.61
N LEU A 265 40.94 35.15 -34.18
CA LEU A 265 41.03 36.52 -33.64
C LEU A 265 39.69 37.28 -33.64
N ASN A 266 38.77 36.95 -34.56
CA ASN A 266 37.44 37.57 -34.59
C ASN A 266 36.56 37.09 -33.44
N SER A 267 36.55 35.78 -33.17
CA SER A 267 35.88 35.18 -32.02
C SER A 267 36.45 35.72 -30.71
N ALA A 268 37.79 35.81 -30.62
CA ALA A 268 38.46 36.39 -29.45
C ALA A 268 38.01 37.84 -29.19
N LEU A 269 37.93 38.66 -30.25
CA LEU A 269 37.47 40.04 -30.15
C LEU A 269 36.01 40.14 -29.71
N GLN A 270 35.14 39.27 -30.22
CA GLN A 270 33.73 39.22 -29.81
C GLN A 270 33.57 38.88 -28.33
N PHE A 271 34.26 37.85 -27.83
CA PHE A 271 34.22 37.49 -26.41
C PHE A 271 34.78 38.62 -25.53
N ASN A 272 35.90 39.23 -25.93
CA ASN A 272 36.50 40.34 -25.17
C ASN A 272 35.61 41.59 -25.16
N ASN A 273 34.91 41.89 -26.25
CA ASN A 273 33.95 42.99 -26.30
C ASN A 273 32.78 42.77 -25.32
N GLN A 274 32.23 41.56 -25.28
CA GLN A 274 31.18 41.20 -24.31
C GLN A 274 31.68 41.33 -22.87
N ALA A 275 32.89 40.86 -22.59
CA ALA A 275 33.52 40.99 -21.27
C ALA A 275 33.73 42.45 -20.88
N PHE A 276 34.22 43.29 -21.81
CA PHE A 276 34.48 44.70 -21.58
C PHE A 276 33.20 45.49 -21.33
N GLU A 277 32.14 45.25 -22.10
CA GLU A 277 30.83 45.89 -21.91
C GLU A 277 30.26 45.56 -20.53
N LEU A 278 30.30 44.28 -20.14
CA LEU A 278 29.81 43.82 -18.85
C LEU A 278 30.65 44.37 -17.69
N ALA A 279 31.98 44.36 -17.82
CA ALA A 279 32.89 44.93 -16.84
C ALA A 279 32.66 46.44 -16.65
N SER A 280 32.42 47.17 -17.74
CA SER A 280 32.11 48.61 -17.73
C SER A 280 30.78 48.88 -17.02
N LYS A 281 29.72 48.11 -17.33
CA LYS A 281 28.42 48.20 -16.65
C LYS A 281 28.53 47.99 -15.13
N LEU A 282 29.42 47.10 -14.69
CA LEU A 282 29.65 46.81 -13.27
C LEU A 282 30.64 47.77 -12.60
N ASN A 283 31.26 48.69 -13.34
CA ASN A 283 32.40 49.49 -12.89
C ASN A 283 33.52 48.63 -12.29
N ASN A 284 33.77 47.45 -12.89
CA ASN A 284 34.83 46.54 -12.46
C ASN A 284 36.15 46.92 -13.13
N VAL A 285 36.89 47.83 -12.49
CA VAL A 285 38.15 48.40 -12.98
C VAL A 285 39.21 47.32 -13.25
N ASP A 286 39.26 46.29 -12.40
CA ASP A 286 40.23 45.20 -12.53
C ASP A 286 39.97 44.39 -13.81
N SER A 287 38.70 44.02 -14.05
CA SER A 287 38.28 43.33 -15.27
C SER A 287 38.47 44.18 -16.53
N ILE A 288 38.26 45.49 -16.45
CA ILE A 288 38.54 46.42 -17.56
C ILE A 288 40.03 46.37 -17.94
N ALA A 289 40.94 46.34 -16.96
CA ALA A 289 42.37 46.21 -17.21
C ALA A 289 42.74 44.89 -17.90
N VAL A 290 42.11 43.78 -17.48
CA VAL A 290 42.26 42.47 -18.15
C VAL A 290 41.78 42.53 -19.60
N CYS A 291 40.64 43.17 -19.86
CA CYS A 291 40.12 43.31 -21.22
C CYS A 291 41.07 44.14 -22.11
N TYR A 292 41.68 45.22 -21.58
CA TYR A 292 42.72 45.97 -22.30
C TYR A 292 43.96 45.12 -22.61
N LYS A 293 44.40 44.28 -21.67
CA LYS A 293 45.46 43.31 -21.96
C LYS A 293 45.08 42.40 -23.13
N ILE A 294 43.87 41.83 -23.11
CA ILE A 294 43.40 40.91 -24.16
C ILE A 294 43.26 41.63 -25.51
N TYR A 295 42.78 42.88 -25.54
CA TYR A 295 42.82 43.69 -26.76
C TYR A 295 44.26 43.84 -27.27
N GLY A 296 45.20 44.12 -26.37
CA GLY A 296 46.63 44.16 -26.68
C GLY A 296 47.12 42.87 -27.35
N GLU A 297 46.76 41.70 -26.79
CA GLU A 297 47.11 40.38 -27.31
C GLU A 297 46.51 40.14 -28.70
N ILE A 298 45.23 40.49 -28.91
CA ILE A 298 44.54 40.37 -30.20
C ILE A 298 45.24 41.24 -31.26
N TYR A 299 45.52 42.50 -30.96
CA TYR A 299 46.17 43.41 -31.92
C TYR A 299 47.63 43.03 -32.20
N PHE A 300 48.33 42.49 -31.19
CA PHE A 300 49.68 41.98 -31.36
C PHE A 300 49.72 40.83 -32.36
N GLU A 301 48.78 39.87 -32.24
CA GLU A 301 48.64 38.75 -33.19
C GLU A 301 48.20 39.20 -34.60
N ARG A 302 47.50 40.34 -34.70
CA ARG A 302 47.19 41.01 -35.98
C ARG A 302 48.38 41.79 -36.55
N GLN A 303 49.54 41.76 -35.90
CA GLN A 303 50.74 42.54 -36.24
C GLN A 303 50.56 44.07 -36.16
N ASN A 304 49.46 44.56 -35.56
CA ASN A 304 49.32 45.98 -35.25
C ASN A 304 49.95 46.28 -33.88
N PHE A 305 51.28 46.37 -33.87
CA PHE A 305 52.07 46.54 -32.65
C PHE A 305 51.85 47.89 -31.95
N SER A 306 51.47 48.94 -32.70
CA SER A 306 51.12 50.25 -32.15
C SER A 306 49.88 50.14 -31.26
N GLU A 307 48.81 49.56 -31.79
CA GLU A 307 47.54 49.47 -31.06
C GLU A 307 47.64 48.44 -29.94
N ALA A 308 48.42 47.38 -30.15
CA ALA A 308 48.77 46.44 -29.09
C ALA A 308 49.43 47.18 -27.91
N ASN A 309 50.47 47.95 -28.19
CA ASN A 309 51.20 48.71 -27.17
C ASN A 309 50.31 49.72 -26.45
N ASN A 310 49.45 50.46 -27.17
CA ASN A 310 48.52 51.41 -26.57
C ASN A 310 47.54 50.73 -25.59
N ASN A 311 47.03 49.55 -25.94
CA ASN A 311 46.16 48.78 -25.06
C ASN A 311 46.91 48.20 -23.85
N TYR A 312 48.13 47.71 -24.03
CA TYR A 312 48.97 47.26 -22.92
C TYR A 312 49.30 48.41 -21.94
N VAL A 313 49.60 49.61 -22.43
CA VAL A 313 49.84 50.78 -21.57
C VAL A 313 48.60 51.13 -20.73
N LYS A 314 47.40 51.11 -21.33
CA LYS A 314 46.14 51.30 -20.58
C LYS A 314 45.96 50.26 -19.48
N ALA A 315 46.22 48.99 -19.77
CA ALA A 315 46.18 47.92 -18.77
C ALA A 315 47.21 48.15 -17.66
N TYR A 316 48.43 48.52 -18.01
CA TYR A 316 49.53 48.80 -17.08
C TYR A 316 49.19 49.92 -16.11
N GLU A 317 48.66 51.06 -16.59
CA GLU A 317 48.29 52.19 -15.75
C GLU A 317 47.23 51.81 -14.70
N ILE A 318 46.27 50.99 -15.09
CA ILE A 318 45.24 50.52 -14.17
C ILE A 318 45.84 49.55 -13.14
N PHE A 319 46.58 48.52 -13.56
CA PHE A 319 47.19 47.56 -12.64
C PHE A 319 48.22 48.19 -11.69
N LYS A 320 48.92 49.23 -12.15
CA LYS A 320 49.82 50.03 -11.31
C LYS A 320 49.06 50.78 -10.22
N LYS A 321 47.92 51.41 -10.54
CA LYS A 321 47.05 52.07 -9.55
C LYS A 321 46.44 51.08 -8.55
N LEU A 322 46.28 49.82 -8.97
CA LEU A 322 45.78 48.73 -8.12
C LEU A 322 46.87 48.07 -7.27
N ASN A 323 48.13 48.53 -7.37
CA ASN A 323 49.29 47.96 -6.66
C ASN A 323 49.48 46.45 -6.89
N SER A 324 49.20 45.96 -8.10
CA SER A 324 49.35 44.54 -8.43
C SER A 324 50.65 44.24 -9.16
N ASP A 325 51.74 44.04 -8.40
CA ASP A 325 53.09 43.78 -8.94
C ASP A 325 53.14 42.63 -9.96
N VAL A 326 52.33 41.58 -9.76
CA VAL A 326 52.25 40.41 -10.66
C VAL A 326 51.71 40.81 -12.04
N TYR A 327 50.56 41.51 -12.08
CA TYR A 327 50.01 41.96 -13.37
C TYR A 327 50.89 43.03 -13.99
N VAL A 328 51.47 43.94 -13.20
CA VAL A 328 52.40 44.96 -13.68
C VAL A 328 53.61 44.31 -14.37
N SER A 329 54.19 43.27 -13.78
CA SER A 329 55.29 42.50 -14.40
C SER A 329 54.89 41.94 -15.77
N LYS A 330 53.78 41.20 -15.83
CA LYS A 330 53.29 40.57 -17.07
C LYS A 330 53.03 41.58 -18.18
N ILE A 331 52.36 42.69 -17.85
CA ILE A 331 52.06 43.73 -18.83
C ILE A 331 53.33 44.47 -19.26
N ALA A 332 54.27 44.73 -18.36
CA ALA A 332 55.55 45.35 -18.70
C ALA A 332 56.32 44.51 -19.72
N ILE A 333 56.34 43.18 -19.57
CA ILE A 333 56.93 42.27 -20.55
C ILE A 333 56.24 42.40 -21.91
N LYS A 334 54.90 42.47 -21.96
CA LYS A 334 54.15 42.67 -23.22
C LYS A 334 54.42 44.02 -23.88
N ILE A 335 54.56 45.10 -23.08
CA ILE A 335 54.96 46.44 -23.56
C ILE A 335 56.39 46.39 -24.12
N ALA A 336 57.31 45.70 -23.44
CA ALA A 336 58.69 45.52 -23.89
C ALA A 336 58.75 44.82 -25.24
N THR A 337 58.03 43.69 -25.38
CA THR A 337 57.95 42.92 -26.62
C THR A 337 57.34 43.74 -27.76
N SER A 338 56.26 44.49 -27.50
CA SER A 338 55.62 45.35 -28.51
C SER A 338 56.52 46.52 -28.92
N SER A 339 57.19 47.15 -27.95
CA SER A 339 58.15 48.23 -28.19
C SER A 339 59.38 47.75 -28.97
N TYR A 340 59.85 46.53 -28.71
CA TYR A 340 60.93 45.90 -29.47
C TYR A 340 60.55 45.71 -30.95
N LYS A 341 59.33 45.24 -31.22
CA LYS A 341 58.79 45.10 -32.60
C LYS A 341 58.62 46.46 -33.29
N LEU A 342 58.28 47.51 -32.54
CA LEU A 342 58.22 48.91 -33.02
C LEU A 342 59.61 49.58 -33.15
N ASN A 343 60.70 48.86 -32.90
CA ASN A 343 62.07 49.39 -32.90
C ASN A 343 62.35 50.50 -31.86
N GLN A 344 61.52 50.58 -30.81
CA GLN A 344 61.65 51.54 -29.70
C GLN A 344 62.53 50.95 -28.58
N LEU A 345 63.82 50.73 -28.87
CA LEU A 345 64.73 49.95 -28.01
C LEU A 345 64.89 50.50 -26.59
N GLY A 346 64.85 51.82 -26.40
CA GLY A 346 64.93 52.45 -25.07
C GLY A 346 63.75 52.04 -24.17
N LYS A 347 62.52 52.21 -24.66
CA LYS A 347 61.30 51.78 -23.95
C LYS A 347 61.26 50.26 -23.78
N ALA A 348 61.65 49.51 -24.81
CA ALA A 348 61.68 48.05 -24.74
C ALA A 348 62.58 47.58 -23.58
N LYS A 349 63.77 48.16 -23.45
CA LYS A 349 64.71 47.84 -22.37
C LYS A 349 64.17 48.26 -21.00
N GLU A 350 63.61 49.46 -20.88
CA GLU A 350 63.04 49.97 -19.63
C GLU A 350 61.96 49.04 -19.07
N TYR A 351 60.95 48.73 -19.88
CA TYR A 351 59.86 47.84 -19.48
C TYR A 351 60.30 46.39 -19.34
N GLY A 352 61.29 45.93 -20.12
CA GLY A 352 61.86 44.59 -19.99
C GLY A 352 62.54 44.38 -18.64
N LEU A 353 63.37 45.33 -18.20
CA LEU A 353 64.03 45.28 -16.89
C LEU A 353 63.02 45.42 -15.74
N LEU A 354 62.02 46.29 -15.89
CA LEU A 354 60.93 46.40 -14.91
C LEU A 354 60.19 45.07 -14.76
N GLY A 355 59.81 44.45 -15.88
CA GLY A 355 59.14 43.14 -15.92
C GLY A 355 59.96 42.05 -15.24
N TYR A 356 61.25 41.95 -15.59
CA TYR A 356 62.19 40.98 -15.03
C TYR A 356 62.37 41.13 -13.51
N ASN A 357 62.61 42.36 -13.02
CA ASN A 357 62.80 42.60 -11.59
C ASN A 357 61.55 42.29 -10.76
N LEU A 358 60.37 42.61 -11.30
CA LEU A 358 59.10 42.27 -10.64
C LEU A 358 58.81 40.76 -10.69
N ALA A 359 59.09 40.08 -11.80
CA ALA A 359 58.92 38.64 -11.92
C ALA A 359 59.78 37.89 -10.89
N LYS A 360 61.04 38.33 -10.74
CA LYS A 360 61.97 37.82 -9.73
C LYS A 360 61.52 38.10 -8.30
N LYS A 361 61.01 39.31 -8.02
CA LYS A 361 60.46 39.68 -6.70
C LYS A 361 59.25 38.82 -6.32
N THR A 362 58.43 38.46 -7.30
CA THR A 362 57.16 37.73 -7.11
C THR A 362 57.30 36.22 -7.27
N ASN A 363 58.50 35.70 -7.55
CA ASN A 363 58.83 34.28 -7.75
C ASN A 363 58.02 33.59 -8.88
N TYR A 364 57.63 34.31 -9.93
CA TYR A 364 56.98 33.73 -11.11
C TYR A 364 58.02 33.38 -12.18
N THR A 365 58.52 32.15 -12.15
CA THR A 365 59.61 31.66 -13.02
C THR A 365 59.29 31.74 -14.52
N SER A 366 58.03 31.53 -14.92
CA SER A 366 57.63 31.66 -16.33
C SER A 366 57.75 33.09 -16.83
N ASP A 367 57.31 34.07 -16.04
CA ASP A 367 57.40 35.49 -16.43
C ASP A 367 58.87 35.96 -16.40
N GLU A 368 59.68 35.43 -15.47
CA GLU A 368 61.12 35.69 -15.41
C GLU A 368 61.83 35.19 -16.67
N LYS A 369 61.47 33.99 -17.15
CA LYS A 369 61.95 33.44 -18.42
C LYS A 369 61.56 34.33 -19.59
N ASP A 370 60.27 34.66 -19.75
CA ASP A 370 59.78 35.49 -20.85
C ASP A 370 60.47 36.87 -20.87
N ALA A 371 60.68 37.47 -19.69
CA ALA A 371 61.40 38.73 -19.53
C ALA A 371 62.88 38.60 -19.92
N ALA A 372 63.54 37.51 -19.52
CA ALA A 372 64.92 37.24 -19.88
C ALA A 372 65.09 37.00 -21.39
N GLU A 373 64.16 36.29 -22.03
CA GLU A 373 64.17 36.08 -23.49
C GLU A 373 64.07 37.42 -24.24
N ILE A 374 63.10 38.27 -23.90
CA ILE A 374 62.97 39.57 -24.59
C ILE A 374 64.15 40.49 -24.29
N LEU A 375 64.71 40.47 -23.07
CA LEU A 375 65.92 41.24 -22.75
C LEU A 375 67.12 40.77 -23.56
N SER A 376 67.29 39.45 -23.72
CA SER A 376 68.33 38.89 -24.60
C SER A 376 68.22 39.46 -26.02
N ASP A 377 67.01 39.43 -26.60
CA ASP A 377 66.77 39.97 -27.94
C ASP A 377 67.03 41.47 -28.04
N ILE A 378 66.60 42.25 -27.03
CA ILE A 378 66.84 43.69 -26.95
C ILE A 378 68.34 43.99 -26.90
N TYR A 379 69.10 43.32 -26.02
CA TYR A 379 70.55 43.54 -25.90
C TYR A 379 71.30 43.09 -27.15
N SER A 380 70.89 41.99 -27.77
CA SER A 380 71.47 41.54 -29.05
C SER A 380 71.29 42.60 -30.14
N LYS A 381 70.09 43.21 -30.23
CA LYS A 381 69.81 44.28 -31.19
C LYS A 381 70.51 45.60 -30.87
N GLN A 382 70.95 45.80 -29.62
CA GLN A 382 71.81 46.90 -29.18
C GLN A 382 73.31 46.59 -29.34
N ASN A 383 73.69 45.43 -29.87
CA ASN A 383 75.07 44.94 -29.98
C ASN A 383 75.79 44.73 -28.62
N ASP A 384 75.05 44.62 -27.51
CA ASP A 384 75.58 44.25 -26.20
C ASP A 384 75.49 42.73 -26.01
N TYR A 385 76.37 42.02 -26.71
CA TYR A 385 76.33 40.56 -26.77
C TYR A 385 76.62 39.88 -25.42
N LYS A 386 77.32 40.56 -24.50
CA LYS A 386 77.60 40.05 -23.16
C LYS A 386 76.31 39.93 -22.35
N ASN A 387 75.53 41.01 -22.29
CA ASN A 387 74.26 40.98 -21.58
C ASN A 387 73.23 40.10 -22.30
N ALA A 388 73.23 40.11 -23.64
CA ALA A 388 72.38 39.22 -24.42
C ALA A 388 72.62 37.74 -24.05
N PHE A 389 73.89 37.31 -24.04
CA PHE A 389 74.26 35.95 -23.66
C PHE A 389 73.86 35.61 -22.21
N ASN A 390 74.09 36.53 -21.27
CA ASN A 390 73.72 36.31 -19.87
C ASN A 390 72.21 36.07 -19.70
N PHE A 391 71.37 36.92 -20.30
CA PHE A 391 69.92 36.76 -20.26
C PHE A 391 69.45 35.53 -21.03
N LYS A 392 70.10 35.19 -22.15
CA LYS A 392 69.83 33.94 -22.88
C LYS A 392 70.10 32.70 -22.02
N LYS A 393 71.19 32.71 -21.26
CA LYS A 393 71.52 31.64 -20.31
C LYS A 393 70.50 31.54 -19.18
N ILE A 394 70.12 32.67 -18.58
CA ILE A 394 69.07 32.71 -17.55
C ILE A 394 67.76 32.10 -18.08
N ALA A 395 67.34 32.49 -19.27
CA ALA A 395 66.14 31.94 -19.91
C ALA A 395 66.25 30.43 -20.19
N ALA A 396 67.43 29.95 -20.61
CA ALA A 396 67.69 28.53 -20.83
C ALA A 396 67.65 27.72 -19.53
N ASP A 397 68.34 28.17 -18.49
CA ASP A 397 68.39 27.52 -17.17
C ASP A 397 66.98 27.42 -16.55
N ILE A 398 66.17 28.48 -16.67
CA ILE A 398 64.78 28.47 -16.23
C ILE A 398 63.91 27.57 -17.14
N GLY A 399 64.16 27.60 -18.45
CA GLY A 399 63.46 26.79 -19.44
C GLY A 399 63.63 25.28 -19.23
N GLU A 400 64.85 24.82 -18.94
CA GLU A 400 65.13 23.41 -18.61
C GLU A 400 64.38 22.97 -17.37
N LYS A 401 64.33 23.82 -16.34
CA LYS A 401 63.56 23.57 -15.12
C LYS A 401 62.07 23.39 -15.42
N ILE A 402 61.49 24.23 -16.27
CA ILE A 402 60.07 24.14 -16.67
C ILE A 402 59.81 22.90 -17.53
N TYR A 403 60.68 22.59 -18.49
CA TYR A 403 60.50 21.46 -19.42
C TYR A 403 60.56 20.09 -18.71
N PHE A 404 61.43 19.95 -17.71
CA PHE A 404 61.50 18.73 -16.90
C PHE A 404 60.16 18.44 -16.21
N ASP A 405 59.49 19.48 -15.72
CA ASP A 405 58.15 19.35 -15.10
C ASP A 405 57.08 19.01 -16.16
N GLU A 406 57.09 19.65 -17.34
CA GLU A 406 56.11 19.42 -18.41
C GLU A 406 56.21 18.01 -19.02
N SER A 407 57.42 17.47 -19.19
CA SER A 407 57.63 16.12 -19.72
C SER A 407 57.03 15.03 -18.83
N LYS A 408 57.10 15.23 -17.51
CA LYS A 408 56.48 14.34 -16.53
C LYS A 408 54.95 14.36 -16.64
N ASP A 409 54.36 15.52 -16.94
CA ASP A 409 52.92 15.67 -17.13
C ASP A 409 52.41 15.01 -18.41
N ILE A 410 53.17 15.04 -19.51
CA ILE A 410 52.76 14.41 -20.78
C ILE A 410 52.61 12.89 -20.62
N ALA A 411 53.59 12.23 -19.97
CA ALA A 411 53.51 10.79 -19.70
C ALA A 411 52.29 10.44 -18.83
N LEU A 412 51.99 11.28 -17.84
CA LEU A 412 50.87 11.09 -16.94
C LEU A 412 49.51 11.40 -17.62
N LYS A 413 49.46 12.39 -18.52
CA LYS A 413 48.30 12.71 -19.37
C LYS A 413 47.92 11.52 -20.24
N ALA A 414 48.89 10.84 -20.84
CA ALA A 414 48.65 9.63 -21.63
C ALA A 414 48.04 8.51 -20.77
N THR A 415 48.56 8.29 -19.56
CA THR A 415 47.96 7.31 -18.63
C THR A 415 46.54 7.67 -18.20
N TYR A 416 46.24 8.96 -18.05
CA TYR A 416 44.93 9.43 -17.61
C TYR A 416 43.88 9.45 -18.73
N GLN A 417 44.25 9.84 -19.96
CA GLN A 417 43.36 9.71 -21.12
C GLN A 417 42.93 8.25 -21.28
N TYR A 418 43.89 7.32 -21.18
CA TYR A 418 43.61 5.89 -21.18
C TYR A 418 42.65 5.46 -20.04
N GLU A 419 42.87 5.94 -18.81
CA GLU A 419 41.97 5.63 -17.68
C GLU A 419 40.57 6.25 -17.84
N THR A 420 40.48 7.44 -18.41
CA THR A 420 39.21 8.17 -18.62
C THR A 420 38.39 7.49 -19.70
N GLU A 421 39.00 7.15 -20.84
CA GLU A 421 38.36 6.36 -21.90
C GLU A 421 37.85 5.02 -21.35
N LYS A 422 38.63 4.36 -20.50
CA LYS A 422 38.23 3.13 -19.82
C LYS A 422 37.02 3.33 -18.89
N LYS A 423 36.97 4.44 -18.15
CA LYS A 423 35.83 4.79 -17.28
C LYS A 423 34.58 5.17 -18.07
N GLU A 424 34.71 5.96 -19.14
CA GLU A 424 33.59 6.30 -20.02
C GLU A 424 33.01 5.06 -20.70
N ALA A 425 33.87 4.15 -21.18
CA ALA A 425 33.44 2.85 -21.70
C ALA A 425 32.67 2.05 -20.63
N LYS A 426 33.16 2.05 -19.38
CA LYS A 426 32.49 1.38 -18.24
C LYS A 426 31.14 2.00 -17.91
N ILE A 427 31.02 3.33 -17.93
CA ILE A 427 29.76 4.05 -17.68
C ILE A 427 28.75 3.72 -18.79
N LYS A 428 29.19 3.69 -20.04
CA LYS A 428 28.35 3.29 -21.19
C LYS A 428 27.85 1.85 -21.04
N GLU A 429 28.73 0.92 -20.63
CA GLU A 429 28.39 -0.47 -20.32
C GLU A 429 27.35 -0.57 -19.18
N LEU A 430 27.56 0.16 -18.08
CA LEU A 430 26.65 0.17 -16.92
C LEU A 430 25.27 0.75 -17.26
N ASN A 431 25.23 1.82 -18.06
CA ASN A 431 23.98 2.43 -18.51
C ASN A 431 23.19 1.48 -19.41
N GLN A 432 23.86 0.73 -20.29
CA GLN A 432 23.22 -0.33 -21.08
C GLN A 432 22.68 -1.45 -20.19
N LYS A 433 23.48 -1.93 -19.22
CA LYS A 433 23.04 -2.96 -18.25
C LYS A 433 21.82 -2.51 -17.43
N LYS A 434 21.81 -1.26 -16.96
CA LYS A 434 20.66 -0.69 -16.22
C LYS A 434 19.40 -0.69 -17.07
N LYS A 435 19.49 -0.26 -18.33
CA LYS A 435 18.34 -0.24 -19.25
C LYS A 435 17.82 -1.65 -19.54
N ILE A 436 18.70 -2.63 -19.69
CA ILE A 436 18.31 -4.05 -19.83
C ILE A 436 17.61 -4.54 -18.55
N ALA A 437 18.13 -4.21 -17.38
CA ALA A 437 17.53 -4.60 -16.10
C ALA A 437 16.13 -3.97 -15.89
N GLU A 438 15.95 -2.71 -16.25
CA GLU A 438 14.64 -2.03 -16.23
C GLU A 438 13.63 -2.73 -17.16
N LEU A 439 14.03 -3.07 -18.39
CA LEU A 439 13.19 -3.81 -19.33
C LEU A 439 12.83 -5.21 -18.81
N GLN A 440 13.79 -5.92 -18.20
CA GLN A 440 13.54 -7.23 -17.59
C GLN A 440 12.59 -7.14 -16.39
N SER A 441 12.76 -6.11 -15.55
CA SER A 441 11.87 -5.84 -14.41
C SER A 441 10.44 -5.57 -14.88
N ASN A 442 10.27 -4.69 -15.87
CA ASN A 442 8.96 -4.40 -16.45
C ASN A 442 8.30 -5.66 -17.05
N LYS A 443 9.06 -6.51 -17.75
CA LYS A 443 8.55 -7.78 -18.27
C LYS A 443 8.08 -8.71 -17.14
N LYS A 444 8.81 -8.82 -16.03
CA LYS A 444 8.40 -9.61 -14.85
C LYS A 444 7.12 -9.05 -14.22
N THR A 445 7.01 -7.73 -14.06
CA THR A 445 5.80 -7.09 -13.52
C THR A 445 4.58 -7.36 -14.38
N ILE A 446 4.71 -7.25 -15.70
CA ILE A 446 3.61 -7.57 -16.64
C ILE A 446 3.20 -9.05 -16.50
N LEU A 447 4.16 -9.97 -16.42
CA LEU A 447 3.86 -11.40 -16.22
C LEU A 447 3.13 -11.66 -14.90
N ILE A 448 3.63 -11.14 -13.78
CA ILE A 448 2.99 -11.30 -12.46
C ILE A 448 1.55 -10.77 -12.49
N ASN A 449 1.34 -9.56 -13.03
CA ASN A 449 0.02 -8.97 -13.14
C ASN A 449 -0.91 -9.80 -14.02
N SER A 450 -0.40 -10.37 -15.12
CA SER A 450 -1.19 -11.26 -15.98
C SER A 450 -1.64 -12.53 -15.24
N PHE A 451 -0.76 -13.13 -14.43
CA PHE A 451 -1.11 -14.29 -13.59
C PHE A 451 -2.16 -13.94 -12.54
N ILE A 452 -2.04 -12.78 -11.88
CA ILE A 452 -3.02 -12.32 -10.88
C ILE A 452 -4.40 -12.15 -11.52
N ILE A 453 -4.46 -11.52 -12.70
CA ILE A 453 -5.72 -11.32 -13.44
C ILE A 453 -6.32 -12.68 -13.86
N SER A 454 -5.52 -13.59 -14.41
CA SER A 454 -5.99 -14.93 -14.78
C SER A 454 -6.47 -15.74 -13.57
N PHE A 455 -5.78 -15.65 -12.44
CA PHE A 455 -6.20 -16.31 -11.20
C PHE A 455 -7.52 -15.74 -10.66
N LEU A 456 -7.67 -14.42 -10.64
CA LEU A 456 -8.93 -13.76 -10.25
C LEU A 456 -10.08 -14.17 -11.17
N ALA A 457 -9.85 -14.22 -12.48
CA ALA A 457 -10.86 -14.68 -13.44
C ALA A 457 -11.27 -16.14 -13.19
N LEU A 458 -10.32 -17.03 -12.92
CA LEU A 458 -10.58 -18.42 -12.55
C LEU A 458 -11.32 -18.55 -11.22
N ALA A 459 -10.98 -17.75 -10.22
CA ALA A 459 -11.66 -17.74 -8.93
C ALA A 459 -13.12 -17.27 -9.06
N ILE A 460 -13.37 -16.23 -9.86
CA ILE A 460 -14.73 -15.74 -10.17
C ILE A 460 -15.52 -16.83 -10.90
N LEU A 461 -14.90 -17.49 -11.89
CA LEU A 461 -15.54 -18.58 -12.62
C LEU A 461 -15.87 -19.77 -11.71
N ALA A 462 -14.94 -20.18 -10.85
CA ALA A 462 -15.14 -21.25 -9.88
C ALA A 462 -16.25 -20.90 -8.87
N TYR A 463 -16.26 -19.67 -8.37
CA TYR A 463 -17.32 -19.17 -7.49
C TYR A 463 -18.70 -19.22 -8.18
N PHE A 464 -18.79 -18.79 -9.43
CA PHE A 464 -20.02 -18.84 -10.21
C PHE A 464 -20.49 -20.28 -10.44
N LEU A 465 -19.59 -21.19 -10.82
CA LEU A 465 -19.91 -22.61 -11.00
C LEU A 465 -20.36 -23.28 -9.70
N PHE A 466 -19.69 -22.98 -8.59
CA PHE A 466 -20.09 -23.45 -7.27
C PHE A 466 -21.48 -22.96 -6.88
N PHE A 467 -21.79 -21.69 -7.14
CA PHE A 467 -23.11 -21.12 -6.87
C PHE A 467 -24.20 -21.82 -7.69
N ARG A 468 -23.97 -22.04 -9.00
CA ARG A 468 -24.91 -22.80 -9.84
C ARG A 468 -25.09 -24.25 -9.38
N PHE A 469 -24.01 -24.90 -8.97
CA PHE A 469 -24.09 -26.27 -8.44
C PHE A 469 -24.90 -26.33 -7.13
N LYS A 470 -24.66 -25.40 -6.20
CA LYS A 470 -25.40 -25.29 -4.94
C LYS A 470 -26.90 -25.05 -5.20
N GLU A 471 -27.22 -24.18 -6.16
CA GLU A 471 -28.59 -23.89 -6.55
C GLU A 471 -29.28 -25.12 -7.17
N LYS A 472 -28.59 -25.84 -8.06
CA LYS A 472 -29.11 -27.10 -8.63
C LYS A 472 -29.41 -28.14 -7.55
N LYS A 473 -28.49 -28.33 -6.58
CA LYS A 473 -28.69 -29.27 -5.47
C LYS A 473 -29.86 -28.88 -4.57
N LYS A 474 -30.07 -27.58 -4.35
CA LYS A 474 -31.24 -27.09 -3.61
C LYS A 474 -32.54 -27.42 -4.35
N ASN A 475 -32.56 -27.27 -5.68
CA ASN A 475 -33.74 -27.58 -6.50
C ASN A 475 -34.04 -29.09 -6.54
N GLU A 476 -33.02 -29.94 -6.70
CA GLU A 476 -33.19 -31.41 -6.61
C GLU A 476 -33.79 -31.82 -5.25
N LEU A 477 -33.31 -31.24 -4.15
CA LEU A 477 -33.87 -31.51 -2.83
C LEU A 477 -35.33 -31.04 -2.72
N LEU A 478 -35.65 -29.88 -3.29
CA LEU A 478 -37.01 -29.34 -3.27
C LEU A 478 -37.97 -30.26 -4.05
N GLU A 479 -37.56 -30.76 -5.22
CA GLU A 479 -38.35 -31.70 -6.02
C GLU A 479 -38.60 -33.00 -5.28
N THR A 480 -37.59 -33.57 -4.60
CA THR A 480 -37.78 -34.80 -3.82
C THR A 480 -38.78 -34.62 -2.67
N LYS A 481 -38.72 -33.49 -1.95
CA LYS A 481 -39.68 -33.16 -0.88
C LYS A 481 -41.09 -32.97 -1.41
N LEU A 482 -41.22 -32.37 -2.59
CA LEU A 482 -42.52 -32.13 -3.22
C LEU A 482 -43.16 -33.47 -3.64
N ALA A 483 -42.38 -34.37 -4.25
CA ALA A 483 -42.87 -35.71 -4.62
C ALA A 483 -43.26 -36.56 -3.40
N GLU A 484 -42.56 -36.44 -2.27
CA GLU A 484 -42.90 -37.12 -1.02
C GLU A 484 -44.20 -36.57 -0.41
N ALA A 485 -44.38 -35.25 -0.41
CA ALA A 485 -45.60 -34.60 0.05
C ALA A 485 -46.83 -34.99 -0.81
N GLU A 486 -46.66 -35.09 -2.14
CA GLU A 486 -47.73 -35.53 -3.05
C GLU A 486 -48.16 -36.98 -2.76
N LYS A 487 -47.20 -37.89 -2.53
CA LYS A 487 -47.51 -39.29 -2.18
C LYS A 487 -48.26 -39.41 -0.85
N LEU A 488 -47.87 -38.63 0.16
CA LEU A 488 -48.55 -38.59 1.45
C LEU A 488 -50.01 -38.13 1.29
N LEU A 489 -50.23 -37.06 0.53
CA LEU A 489 -51.56 -36.54 0.26
C LEU A 489 -52.44 -37.54 -0.49
N GLU A 490 -51.87 -38.30 -1.44
CA GLU A 490 -52.62 -39.34 -2.16
C GLU A 490 -52.97 -40.53 -1.27
N ALA A 491 -52.05 -40.97 -0.41
CA ALA A 491 -52.29 -42.04 0.55
C ALA A 491 -53.39 -41.65 1.56
N GLU A 492 -53.37 -40.40 2.04
CA GLU A 492 -54.40 -39.85 2.92
C GLU A 492 -55.78 -39.90 2.27
N LYS A 493 -55.91 -39.41 1.03
CA LYS A 493 -57.18 -39.47 0.28
C LYS A 493 -57.69 -40.90 0.11
N LYS A 494 -56.82 -41.86 -0.23
CA LYS A 494 -57.19 -43.28 -0.37
C LYS A 494 -57.66 -43.89 0.95
N ALA A 495 -57.05 -43.50 2.07
CA ALA A 495 -57.49 -43.93 3.39
C ALA A 495 -58.89 -43.38 3.72
N THR A 496 -59.13 -42.08 3.50
CA THR A 496 -60.44 -41.45 3.75
C THR A 496 -61.56 -42.07 2.91
N ASP A 497 -61.29 -42.34 1.63
CA ASP A 497 -62.25 -43.02 0.74
C ASP A 497 -62.56 -44.46 1.17
N SER A 498 -61.54 -45.18 1.68
CA SER A 498 -61.70 -46.54 2.18
C SER A 498 -62.52 -46.57 3.47
N GLU A 499 -62.28 -45.62 4.38
CA GLU A 499 -63.10 -45.44 5.59
C GLU A 499 -64.56 -45.16 5.23
N LEU A 500 -64.83 -44.20 4.35
CA LEU A 500 -66.19 -43.90 3.87
C LEU A 500 -66.89 -45.11 3.25
N LYS A 501 -66.15 -45.96 2.53
CA LYS A 501 -66.69 -47.18 1.92
C LYS A 501 -67.00 -48.26 2.96
N ALA A 502 -66.15 -48.41 3.98
CA ALA A 502 -66.39 -49.33 5.09
C ALA A 502 -67.62 -48.93 5.92
N LEU A 503 -67.78 -47.63 6.20
CA LEU A 503 -68.94 -47.08 6.92
C LEU A 503 -70.25 -47.34 6.18
N LYS A 504 -70.30 -47.15 4.86
CA LYS A 504 -71.49 -47.49 4.04
C LYS A 504 -71.85 -48.97 4.08
N SER A 505 -70.87 -49.86 4.27
CA SER A 505 -71.10 -51.31 4.35
C SER A 505 -71.64 -51.78 5.71
N GLN A 506 -71.60 -50.93 6.74
CA GLN A 506 -72.14 -51.24 8.07
C GLN A 506 -73.66 -51.06 8.16
N MET A 507 -74.28 -50.37 7.20
CA MET A 507 -75.74 -50.31 7.09
C MET A 507 -76.25 -51.55 6.35
N ASN A 508 -76.87 -52.50 7.05
CA ASN A 508 -77.41 -53.72 6.44
C ASN A 508 -78.52 -53.34 5.43
N PRO A 509 -78.31 -53.51 4.10
CA PRO A 509 -79.29 -53.06 3.10
C PRO A 509 -80.64 -53.74 3.28
N HIS A 510 -80.63 -55.00 3.71
CA HIS A 510 -81.84 -55.80 3.93
C HIS A 510 -82.68 -55.28 5.12
N PHE A 511 -82.04 -54.79 6.18
CA PHE A 511 -82.76 -54.14 7.30
C PHE A 511 -83.47 -52.87 6.83
N ILE A 512 -82.77 -52.01 6.06
CA ILE A 512 -83.34 -50.77 5.52
C ILE A 512 -84.54 -51.08 4.63
N PHE A 513 -84.42 -52.03 3.69
CA PHE A 513 -85.53 -52.40 2.82
C PHE A 513 -86.73 -52.99 3.59
N ASN A 514 -86.48 -53.81 4.61
CA ASN A 514 -87.56 -54.40 5.40
C ASN A 514 -88.28 -53.38 6.27
N ALA A 515 -87.55 -52.49 6.95
CA ALA A 515 -88.14 -51.43 7.74
C ALA A 515 -89.02 -50.50 6.88
N LEU A 516 -88.53 -50.12 5.69
CA LEU A 516 -89.28 -49.31 4.74
C LEU A 516 -90.56 -50.00 4.24
N ASN A 517 -90.50 -51.31 3.94
CA ASN A 517 -91.67 -52.08 3.53
C ASN A 517 -92.73 -52.17 4.63
N SER A 518 -92.32 -52.40 5.89
CA SER A 518 -93.26 -52.45 7.02
C SER A 518 -93.89 -51.08 7.33
N ILE A 519 -93.11 -50.00 7.21
CA ILE A 519 -93.64 -48.63 7.29
C ILE A 519 -94.67 -48.39 6.18
N GLN A 520 -94.34 -48.78 4.94
CA GLN A 520 -95.25 -48.66 3.80
C GLN A 520 -96.55 -49.45 4.01
N GLU A 521 -96.48 -50.67 4.54
CA GLU A 521 -97.66 -51.49 4.84
C GLU A 521 -98.58 -50.82 5.87
N GLN A 522 -98.04 -50.22 6.93
CA GLN A 522 -98.85 -49.49 7.92
C GLN A 522 -99.50 -48.24 7.34
N PHE A 523 -98.83 -47.52 6.45
CA PHE A 523 -99.44 -46.39 5.74
C PHE A 523 -100.54 -46.81 4.76
N MET A 524 -100.45 -48.01 4.17
CA MET A 524 -101.40 -48.50 3.17
C MET A 524 -102.59 -49.25 3.78
N TYR A 525 -102.39 -50.02 4.85
CA TYR A 525 -103.39 -50.96 5.39
C TYR A 525 -103.60 -50.86 6.92
N GLY A 526 -102.84 -50.02 7.62
CA GLY A 526 -102.82 -49.92 9.08
C GLY A 526 -103.18 -48.52 9.64
N ASP A 527 -102.70 -48.24 10.85
CA ASP A 527 -102.93 -46.98 11.57
C ASP A 527 -101.87 -45.93 11.18
N LYS A 528 -102.30 -44.84 10.52
CA LYS A 528 -101.41 -43.76 10.06
C LYS A 528 -100.60 -43.12 11.19
N LEU A 529 -101.12 -43.08 12.42
CA LEU A 529 -100.38 -42.55 13.56
C LEU A 529 -99.20 -43.46 13.92
N LYS A 530 -99.40 -44.77 13.91
CA LYS A 530 -98.33 -45.76 14.13
C LYS A 530 -97.31 -45.75 12.99
N GLY A 531 -97.75 -45.57 11.74
CA GLY A 531 -96.85 -45.42 10.58
C GLY A 531 -95.93 -44.19 10.69
N ASN A 532 -96.45 -43.06 11.16
CA ASN A 532 -95.64 -41.85 11.39
C ASN A 532 -94.65 -42.02 12.55
N GLU A 533 -95.07 -42.64 13.65
CA GLU A 533 -94.18 -42.96 14.77
C GLU A 533 -93.03 -43.89 14.33
N GLN A 534 -93.32 -44.89 13.51
CA GLN A 534 -92.33 -45.79 12.92
C GLN A 534 -91.34 -45.08 12.00
N LEU A 535 -91.83 -44.20 11.12
CA LEU A 535 -90.96 -43.42 10.24
C LEU A 535 -90.05 -42.49 11.04
N SER A 536 -90.57 -41.91 12.14
CA SER A 536 -89.79 -41.11 13.07
C SER A 536 -88.70 -41.95 13.76
N ASN A 537 -89.06 -43.12 14.30
CA ASN A 537 -88.11 -44.06 14.93
C ASN A 537 -87.05 -44.54 13.94
N PHE A 538 -87.42 -44.84 12.69
CA PHE A 538 -86.49 -45.24 11.63
C PHE A 538 -85.53 -44.12 11.24
N THR A 539 -86.03 -42.89 11.08
CA THR A 539 -85.21 -41.71 10.77
C THR A 539 -84.24 -41.40 11.91
N TYR A 540 -84.73 -41.48 13.15
CA TYR A 540 -83.92 -41.31 14.35
C TYR A 540 -82.82 -42.36 14.45
N LEU A 541 -83.17 -43.65 14.33
CA LEU A 541 -82.21 -44.75 14.35
C LEU A 541 -81.15 -44.59 13.25
N THR A 542 -81.55 -44.22 12.03
CA THR A 542 -80.63 -43.99 10.91
C THR A 542 -79.65 -42.85 11.22
N ARG A 543 -80.14 -41.75 11.81
CA ARG A 543 -79.30 -40.62 12.18
C ARG A 543 -78.35 -40.97 13.32
N GLN A 544 -78.84 -41.68 14.33
CA GLN A 544 -78.03 -42.14 15.47
C GLN A 544 -76.93 -43.09 15.00
N ILE A 545 -77.24 -44.06 14.13
CA ILE A 545 -76.23 -44.95 13.53
C ILE A 545 -75.15 -44.13 12.83
N LEU A 546 -75.51 -43.16 11.99
CA LEU A 546 -74.53 -42.30 11.30
C LEU A 546 -73.72 -41.43 12.28
N GLU A 547 -74.31 -40.97 13.37
CA GLU A 547 -73.62 -40.16 14.37
C GLU A 547 -72.62 -40.98 15.21
N VAL A 548 -72.96 -42.22 15.56
CA VAL A 548 -72.08 -43.10 16.34
C VAL A 548 -71.06 -43.84 15.49
N SER A 549 -71.27 -43.98 14.18
CA SER A 549 -70.45 -44.77 13.25
C SER A 549 -68.98 -44.30 13.10
N GLY A 550 -68.61 -43.14 13.64
CA GLY A 550 -67.21 -42.65 13.71
C GLY A 550 -66.61 -42.56 15.13
N LYS A 551 -67.38 -42.89 16.18
CA LYS A 551 -66.92 -42.78 17.57
C LYS A 551 -66.23 -44.08 17.99
N LYS A 552 -65.10 -43.97 18.71
CA LYS A 552 -64.37 -45.14 19.23
C LYS A 552 -65.19 -45.92 20.26
N GLN A 553 -65.94 -45.21 21.10
CA GLN A 553 -66.78 -45.74 22.17
C GLN A 553 -68.03 -44.83 22.33
N ILE A 554 -69.16 -45.42 22.73
CA ILE A 554 -70.40 -44.73 23.10
C ILE A 554 -70.87 -45.22 24.48
N THR A 555 -71.70 -44.43 25.17
CA THR A 555 -72.22 -44.84 26.49
C THR A 555 -73.19 -46.01 26.36
N ILE A 556 -73.33 -46.81 27.42
CA ILE A 556 -74.33 -47.89 27.47
C ILE A 556 -75.73 -47.32 27.27
N ALA A 557 -76.04 -46.15 27.84
CA ALA A 557 -77.31 -45.45 27.62
C ALA A 557 -77.59 -45.21 26.12
N THR A 558 -76.56 -44.82 25.36
CA THR A 558 -76.69 -44.60 23.92
C THR A 558 -76.90 -45.91 23.16
N GLU A 559 -76.19 -46.99 23.53
CA GLU A 559 -76.39 -48.30 22.91
C GLU A 559 -77.80 -48.85 23.25
N ILE A 560 -78.26 -48.74 24.50
CA ILE A 560 -79.61 -49.15 24.92
C ILE A 560 -80.68 -48.37 24.14
N ASP A 561 -80.54 -47.06 23.96
CA ASP A 561 -81.47 -46.26 23.16
C ASP A 561 -81.53 -46.77 21.70
N ILE A 562 -80.37 -47.00 21.08
CA ILE A 562 -80.28 -47.54 19.71
C ILE A 562 -80.93 -48.93 19.63
N LEU A 563 -80.62 -49.83 20.57
CA LEU A 563 -81.17 -51.19 20.61
C LEU A 563 -82.68 -51.19 20.87
N THR A 564 -83.17 -50.30 21.72
CA THR A 564 -84.61 -50.12 21.99
C THR A 564 -85.33 -49.71 20.71
N LYS A 565 -84.83 -48.70 19.99
CA LYS A 565 -85.42 -48.25 18.72
C LYS A 565 -85.37 -49.33 17.64
N TYR A 566 -84.28 -50.11 17.60
CA TYR A 566 -84.17 -51.25 16.71
C TYR A 566 -85.20 -52.35 17.03
N LEU A 567 -85.33 -52.75 18.30
CA LEU A 567 -86.28 -53.77 18.74
C LEU A 567 -87.74 -53.32 18.62
N ASP A 568 -88.04 -52.04 18.80
CA ASP A 568 -89.38 -51.48 18.57
C ASP A 568 -89.81 -51.61 17.09
N LEU A 569 -88.89 -51.34 16.16
CA LEU A 569 -89.15 -51.54 14.73
C LEU A 569 -89.36 -53.02 14.39
N GLU A 570 -88.57 -53.92 15.01
CA GLU A 570 -88.71 -55.36 14.81
C GLU A 570 -89.98 -55.93 15.47
N LYS A 571 -90.39 -55.44 16.64
CA LYS A 571 -91.60 -55.86 17.37
C LYS A 571 -92.86 -55.71 16.54
N MET A 572 -92.93 -54.65 15.73
CA MET A 572 -94.05 -54.40 14.85
C MET A 572 -94.17 -55.42 13.72
N ARG A 573 -93.08 -56.11 13.35
CA ARG A 573 -93.10 -57.22 12.38
C ARG A 573 -93.70 -58.51 12.96
N PHE A 574 -93.72 -58.67 14.29
CA PHE A 574 -94.13 -59.90 14.98
C PHE A 574 -95.54 -59.87 15.60
N ALA A 575 -96.38 -58.90 15.22
CA ALA A 575 -97.71 -58.71 15.78
C ALA A 575 -97.71 -58.70 17.33
N LYS A 576 -98.75 -59.24 18.00
CA LYS A 576 -98.89 -59.18 19.47
C LYS A 576 -97.99 -60.17 20.24
N ASP A 577 -97.14 -60.95 19.56
CA ASP A 577 -96.49 -62.11 20.15
C ASP A 577 -94.98 -61.89 20.42
N PHE A 578 -94.49 -60.65 20.41
CA PHE A 578 -93.08 -60.34 20.72
C PHE A 578 -92.93 -59.37 21.89
N GLU A 579 -92.22 -59.81 22.92
CA GLU A 579 -91.87 -59.02 24.08
C GLU A 579 -90.35 -59.00 24.24
N TYR A 580 -89.81 -57.88 24.70
CA TYR A 580 -88.39 -57.77 25.00
C TYR A 580 -88.18 -56.99 26.29
N THR A 581 -87.07 -57.28 26.94
CA THR A 581 -86.62 -56.57 28.14
C THR A 581 -85.14 -56.23 27.97
N ILE A 582 -84.78 -55.01 28.32
CA ILE A 582 -83.39 -54.58 28.44
C ILE A 582 -83.20 -54.14 29.88
N SER A 583 -82.25 -54.74 30.59
CA SER A 583 -82.00 -54.45 31.99
C SER A 583 -80.52 -54.22 32.26
N THR A 584 -80.24 -53.42 33.27
CA THR A 584 -78.90 -53.06 33.74
C THR A 584 -78.80 -53.39 35.22
N SER A 585 -77.66 -53.95 35.65
CA SER A 585 -77.42 -54.18 37.07
C SER A 585 -77.19 -52.84 37.80
N ASN A 586 -77.47 -52.78 39.11
CA ASN A 586 -77.30 -51.56 39.92
C ASN A 586 -75.85 -51.05 39.99
N ILE A 587 -74.88 -51.84 39.51
CA ILE A 587 -73.44 -51.55 39.52
C ILE A 587 -73.04 -50.80 38.24
N ILE A 588 -73.85 -50.90 37.16
CA ILE A 588 -73.60 -50.16 35.92
C ILE A 588 -74.13 -48.72 36.02
N ASP A 589 -73.23 -47.77 35.79
CA ASP A 589 -73.59 -46.40 35.41
C ASP A 589 -73.69 -46.30 33.88
N GLU A 590 -74.91 -46.18 33.36
CA GLU A 590 -75.22 -46.19 31.93
C GLU A 590 -74.63 -44.98 31.17
N ASP A 591 -74.41 -43.86 31.85
CA ASP A 591 -73.85 -42.63 31.27
C ASP A 591 -72.31 -42.60 31.32
N TYR A 592 -71.71 -43.34 32.26
CA TYR A 592 -70.26 -43.42 32.41
C TYR A 592 -69.63 -44.57 31.62
N HIS A 593 -70.19 -45.78 31.72
CA HIS A 593 -69.62 -46.95 31.08
C HIS A 593 -69.82 -46.90 29.57
N LYS A 594 -68.77 -47.24 28.82
CA LYS A 594 -68.77 -47.13 27.37
C LYS A 594 -68.40 -48.43 26.69
N LEU A 595 -69.01 -48.66 25.54
CA LEU A 595 -68.73 -49.78 24.67
C LEU A 595 -68.56 -49.33 23.22
N PRO A 596 -67.85 -50.10 22.38
CA PRO A 596 -67.76 -49.81 20.96
C PRO A 596 -69.16 -49.84 20.33
N PRO A 597 -69.54 -48.83 19.53
CA PRO A 597 -70.89 -48.76 18.97
C PRO A 597 -71.22 -49.97 18.09
N MET A 598 -72.49 -50.38 18.12
CA MET A 598 -73.09 -51.42 17.26
C MET A 598 -72.47 -52.82 17.40
N LEU A 599 -71.82 -53.09 18.54
CA LEU A 599 -71.16 -54.38 18.78
C LEU A 599 -72.17 -55.50 19.05
N LEU A 600 -73.30 -55.17 19.71
CA LEU A 600 -74.29 -56.15 20.16
C LEU A 600 -75.36 -56.45 19.11
N GLN A 601 -75.60 -55.51 18.21
CA GLN A 601 -76.69 -55.57 17.23
C GLN A 601 -76.69 -56.86 16.39
N PRO A 602 -75.55 -57.42 15.92
CA PRO A 602 -75.58 -58.66 15.14
C PRO A 602 -75.96 -59.91 15.94
N PHE A 603 -75.77 -59.93 17.26
CA PHE A 603 -76.25 -61.03 18.10
C PHE A 603 -77.76 -60.96 18.26
N ILE A 604 -78.31 -59.76 18.46
CA ILE A 604 -79.75 -59.50 18.54
C ILE A 604 -80.42 -59.81 17.20
N GLU A 605 -79.84 -59.39 16.08
CA GLU A 605 -80.29 -59.74 14.73
C GLU A 605 -80.35 -61.26 14.54
N ASN A 606 -79.33 -61.98 15.01
CA ASN A 606 -79.29 -63.43 14.91
C ASN A 606 -80.36 -64.10 15.78
N SER A 607 -80.58 -63.63 17.02
CA SER A 607 -81.66 -64.11 17.90
C SER A 607 -83.03 -63.92 17.25
N ILE A 608 -83.28 -62.78 16.61
CA ILE A 608 -84.54 -62.54 15.90
C ILE A 608 -84.67 -63.42 14.66
N LYS A 609 -83.68 -63.37 13.75
CA LYS A 609 -83.74 -63.99 12.42
C LYS A 609 -83.65 -65.51 12.46
N HIS A 610 -82.77 -66.06 13.29
CA HIS A 610 -82.44 -67.48 13.32
C HIS A 610 -83.04 -68.22 14.52
N GLY A 611 -83.38 -67.50 15.59
CA GLY A 611 -84.07 -68.06 16.76
C GLY A 611 -85.59 -67.90 16.64
N LEU A 612 -86.08 -66.65 16.69
CA LEU A 612 -87.49 -66.34 16.91
C LEU A 612 -88.38 -66.42 15.69
N MET A 613 -87.87 -66.12 14.48
CA MET A 613 -88.66 -66.18 13.24
C MET A 613 -89.26 -67.57 12.95
N HIS A 614 -88.64 -68.64 13.45
CA HIS A 614 -89.05 -70.02 13.20
C HIS A 614 -89.88 -70.63 14.35
N LYS A 615 -90.19 -69.86 15.40
CA LYS A 615 -90.98 -70.30 16.55
C LYS A 615 -92.45 -69.85 16.43
N ASN A 616 -93.36 -70.78 16.73
CA ASN A 616 -94.79 -70.48 16.89
C ASN A 616 -95.12 -70.14 18.35
N GLY A 617 -95.95 -69.12 18.58
CA GLY A 617 -96.32 -68.63 19.92
C GLY A 617 -95.53 -67.39 20.37
N LEU A 618 -95.53 -67.16 21.69
CA LEU A 618 -94.88 -66.02 22.36
C LEU A 618 -93.36 -66.04 22.17
N LYS A 619 -92.79 -64.92 21.75
CA LYS A 619 -91.38 -64.70 21.43
C LYS A 619 -90.81 -63.68 22.41
N THR A 620 -89.72 -64.03 23.07
CA THR A 620 -89.08 -63.16 24.07
C THR A 620 -87.58 -63.02 23.83
N ILE A 621 -87.07 -61.81 24.07
CA ILE A 621 -85.63 -61.52 24.18
C ILE A 621 -85.37 -60.77 25.49
N SER A 622 -84.42 -61.24 26.29
CA SER A 622 -83.82 -60.43 27.36
C SER A 622 -82.40 -60.03 26.99
N ILE A 623 -82.05 -58.79 27.29
CA ILE A 623 -80.70 -58.24 27.13
C ILE A 623 -80.32 -57.66 28.48
N ASP A 624 -79.36 -58.29 29.13
CA ASP A 624 -78.93 -57.93 30.46
C ASP A 624 -77.47 -57.48 30.41
N PHE A 625 -77.22 -56.26 30.89
CA PHE A 625 -75.87 -55.71 31.03
C PHE A 625 -75.45 -55.83 32.49
N ASP A 626 -74.29 -56.42 32.72
CA ASP A 626 -73.64 -56.50 34.03
C ASP A 626 -72.14 -56.22 33.95
N LEU A 627 -71.48 -56.08 35.10
CA LEU A 627 -70.03 -56.01 35.21
C LEU A 627 -69.49 -57.31 35.80
N ASP A 628 -68.30 -57.70 35.36
CA ASP A 628 -67.57 -58.79 36.02
C ASP A 628 -67.25 -58.47 37.48
N GLU A 629 -66.99 -59.49 38.30
CA GLU A 629 -66.62 -59.36 39.72
C GLU A 629 -65.45 -58.39 39.98
N ASN A 630 -64.55 -58.23 39.00
CA ASN A 630 -63.38 -57.35 39.09
C ASN A 630 -63.55 -56.00 38.37
N GLU A 631 -64.75 -55.69 37.84
CA GLU A 631 -65.06 -54.47 37.07
C GLU A 631 -64.15 -54.25 35.83
N GLU A 632 -63.54 -55.31 35.28
CA GLU A 632 -62.62 -55.21 34.13
C GLU A 632 -63.32 -55.29 32.77
N TYR A 633 -64.54 -55.82 32.70
CA TYR A 633 -65.29 -55.95 31.47
C TYR A 633 -66.81 -55.92 31.70
N ILE A 634 -67.53 -55.45 30.67
CA ILE A 634 -68.98 -55.50 30.61
C ILE A 634 -69.39 -56.89 30.13
N VAL A 635 -70.26 -57.54 30.87
CA VAL A 635 -70.87 -58.83 30.53
C VAL A 635 -72.26 -58.53 29.97
N CYS A 636 -72.43 -58.64 28.65
CA CYS A 636 -73.73 -58.55 28.02
C CYS A 636 -74.29 -59.96 27.78
N THR A 637 -75.43 -60.27 28.41
CA THR A 637 -76.14 -61.54 28.26
C THR A 637 -77.39 -61.32 27.42
N ILE A 638 -77.50 -62.03 26.30
CA ILE A 638 -78.66 -62.01 25.41
C ILE A 638 -79.31 -63.39 25.46
N ILE A 639 -80.56 -63.47 25.89
CA ILE A 639 -81.33 -64.72 25.96
C ILE A 639 -82.56 -64.59 25.07
N ASP A 640 -82.71 -65.52 24.13
CA ASP A 640 -83.94 -65.68 23.35
C ASP A 640 -84.62 -67.00 23.65
N ASN A 641 -85.96 -67.01 23.61
CA ASN A 641 -86.75 -68.24 23.76
C ASN A 641 -86.96 -69.00 22.44
N GLY A 642 -86.06 -68.85 21.46
CA GLY A 642 -86.19 -69.38 20.11
C GLY A 642 -86.08 -70.90 20.00
N ILE A 643 -85.82 -71.39 18.79
CA ILE A 643 -85.73 -72.83 18.50
C ILE A 643 -84.42 -73.49 19.00
N GLY A 644 -83.48 -72.72 19.54
CA GLY A 644 -82.15 -73.21 19.95
C GLY A 644 -81.17 -73.40 18.79
N ARG A 645 -79.88 -73.58 19.11
CA ARG A 645 -78.79 -73.59 18.12
C ARG A 645 -78.78 -74.86 17.26
N THR A 646 -79.04 -76.01 17.87
CA THR A 646 -79.06 -77.33 17.20
C THR A 646 -80.14 -77.40 16.11
N LYS A 647 -81.39 -77.03 16.43
CA LYS A 647 -82.48 -76.95 15.43
C LYS A 647 -82.24 -75.88 14.37
N SER A 648 -81.64 -74.74 14.72
CA SER A 648 -81.29 -73.69 13.74
C SER A 648 -80.22 -74.17 12.75
N ALA A 649 -79.25 -74.98 13.20
CA ALA A 649 -78.23 -75.58 12.34
C ALA A 649 -78.83 -76.62 11.36
N GLU A 650 -79.81 -77.43 11.80
CA GLU A 650 -80.53 -78.37 10.92
C GLU A 650 -81.32 -77.65 9.82
N ILE A 651 -81.96 -76.53 10.13
CA ILE A 651 -82.70 -75.70 9.16
C ILE A 651 -81.74 -75.05 8.15
N LYS A 652 -80.56 -74.60 8.60
CA LYS A 652 -79.51 -74.08 7.70
C LYS A 652 -78.91 -75.16 6.80
N ALA A 653 -78.83 -76.41 7.24
CA ALA A 653 -78.35 -77.52 6.41
C ALA A 653 -79.31 -77.90 5.27
N LYS A 654 -80.63 -77.68 5.44
CA LYS A 654 -81.65 -77.93 4.41
C LYS A 654 -81.77 -76.83 3.35
N ASN A 655 -81.36 -75.60 3.66
CA ASN A 655 -81.37 -74.48 2.72
C ASN A 655 -79.95 -74.23 2.20
N GLN A 656 -79.65 -74.55 0.94
CA GLN A 656 -78.37 -74.28 0.28
C GLN A 656 -78.10 -72.77 0.09
N SER A 657 -77.85 -72.03 1.17
CA SER A 657 -77.16 -70.75 1.12
C SER A 657 -75.85 -70.85 1.90
N LYS A 658 -74.74 -70.98 1.16
CA LYS A 658 -73.38 -70.78 1.68
C LYS A 658 -73.17 -69.28 1.94
N HIS A 659 -73.84 -68.74 2.94
CA HIS A 659 -73.46 -67.46 3.52
C HIS A 659 -72.85 -67.72 4.90
N ARG A 660 -71.51 -67.84 4.94
CA ARG A 660 -70.77 -67.65 6.19
C ARG A 660 -71.05 -66.22 6.67
N SER A 661 -71.47 -66.06 7.91
CA SER A 661 -71.89 -64.77 8.46
C SER A 661 -70.68 -63.86 8.70
N PHE A 662 -70.29 -63.14 7.64
CA PHE A 662 -69.23 -62.12 7.64
C PHE A 662 -69.37 -61.11 8.81
N SER A 663 -70.60 -60.87 9.29
CA SER A 663 -70.88 -59.96 10.41
C SER A 663 -70.38 -60.46 11.78
N THR A 664 -70.44 -61.77 12.07
CA THR A 664 -70.04 -62.32 13.38
C THR A 664 -68.52 -62.52 13.48
N GLU A 665 -67.86 -62.83 12.36
CA GLU A 665 -66.39 -62.95 12.29
C GLU A 665 -65.70 -61.58 12.43
N SER A 666 -66.26 -60.54 11.81
CA SER A 666 -65.79 -59.15 11.96
C SER A 666 -65.92 -58.62 13.40
N ILE A 667 -67.00 -58.98 14.11
CA ILE A 667 -67.17 -58.62 15.53
C ILE A 667 -66.21 -59.39 16.43
N ALA A 668 -66.00 -60.68 16.18
CA ALA A 668 -65.03 -61.46 16.93
C ALA A 668 -63.61 -60.87 16.81
N GLN A 669 -63.19 -60.49 15.59
CA GLN A 669 -61.91 -59.81 15.36
C GLN A 669 -61.84 -58.45 16.08
N ARG A 670 -62.94 -57.68 16.10
CA ARG A 670 -63.01 -56.39 16.81
C ARG A 670 -62.91 -56.58 18.32
N LEU A 671 -63.52 -57.62 18.88
CA LEU A 671 -63.40 -57.98 20.31
C LEU A 671 -61.99 -58.47 20.65
N GLU A 672 -61.34 -59.25 19.77
CA GLU A 672 -59.94 -59.69 19.96
C GLU A 672 -58.98 -58.49 20.00
N LEU A 673 -59.15 -57.51 19.11
CA LEU A 673 -58.35 -56.27 19.12
C LEU A 673 -58.53 -55.47 20.41
N LEU A 674 -59.73 -55.45 20.98
CA LEU A 674 -59.98 -54.79 22.26
C LEU A 674 -59.40 -55.57 23.45
N ASN A 675 -59.19 -56.88 23.28
CA ASN A 675 -58.60 -57.77 24.28
C ASN A 675 -57.06 -57.81 24.20
N GLU A 676 -56.39 -57.08 23.29
CA GLU A 676 -54.91 -57.13 23.15
C GLU A 676 -54.15 -56.82 24.45
N ASN A 677 -54.75 -56.05 25.37
CA ASN A 677 -54.18 -55.72 26.68
C ASN A 677 -54.87 -56.41 27.87
N HIS A 678 -55.80 -57.33 27.62
CA HIS A 678 -56.59 -58.02 28.65
C HIS A 678 -56.46 -59.55 28.49
N SER A 679 -56.62 -60.30 29.58
CA SER A 679 -56.40 -61.77 29.59
C SER A 679 -57.71 -62.57 29.52
N ILE A 680 -58.73 -62.06 28.83
CA ILE A 680 -60.04 -62.73 28.73
C ILE A 680 -59.92 -63.88 27.73
N LYS A 681 -60.15 -65.12 28.18
CA LYS A 681 -60.01 -66.33 27.35
C LYS A 681 -61.25 -66.66 26.50
N GLN A 682 -62.43 -66.20 26.90
CA GLN A 682 -63.69 -66.42 26.19
C GLN A 682 -64.44 -65.08 26.05
N LEU A 683 -64.30 -64.45 24.89
CA LEU A 683 -64.93 -63.16 24.58
C LEU A 683 -66.41 -63.31 24.17
N ILE A 684 -66.77 -64.46 23.59
CA ILE A 684 -68.16 -64.78 23.23
C ILE A 684 -68.42 -66.23 23.60
N THR A 685 -69.45 -66.47 24.40
CA THR A 685 -69.92 -67.80 24.77
C THR A 685 -71.34 -67.99 24.28
N TYR A 686 -71.62 -69.16 23.71
CA TYR A 686 -72.96 -69.53 23.29
C TYR A 686 -73.39 -70.81 23.97
N SER A 687 -74.60 -70.83 24.52
CA SER A 687 -75.22 -72.01 25.13
C SER A 687 -76.69 -72.12 24.70
N ASP A 688 -77.22 -73.34 24.72
CA ASP A 688 -78.67 -73.55 24.62
C ASP A 688 -79.28 -73.39 26.02
N GLU A 689 -80.44 -72.75 26.11
CA GLU A 689 -81.22 -72.67 27.36
C GLU A 689 -82.09 -73.93 27.48
N LEU A 690 -82.07 -74.55 28.66
CA LEU A 690 -82.71 -75.84 28.93
C LEU A 690 -83.77 -75.70 30.02
N GLU A 691 -84.98 -76.18 29.74
CA GLU A 691 -86.04 -76.34 30.72
C GLU A 691 -86.51 -77.80 30.67
N ASN A 692 -86.37 -78.54 31.78
CA ASN A 692 -86.66 -79.98 31.85
C ASN A 692 -85.96 -80.83 30.76
N ASP A 693 -84.66 -80.61 30.52
CA ASP A 693 -83.83 -81.25 29.48
C ASP A 693 -84.27 -81.00 28.02
N GLU A 694 -85.24 -80.12 27.78
CA GLU A 694 -85.61 -79.66 26.43
C GLU A 694 -85.00 -78.28 26.11
N ILE A 695 -84.55 -78.11 24.86
CA ILE A 695 -83.99 -76.84 24.38
C ILE A 695 -85.13 -75.84 24.15
N VAL A 696 -85.16 -74.79 24.98
CA VAL A 696 -86.19 -73.75 24.99
C VAL A 696 -85.72 -72.41 24.45
N GLY A 697 -84.42 -72.27 24.17
CA GLY A 697 -83.86 -71.01 23.73
C GLY A 697 -82.36 -71.02 23.45
N THR A 698 -81.81 -69.84 23.15
CA THR A 698 -80.37 -69.63 23.02
C THR A 698 -79.93 -68.52 23.97
N LYS A 699 -78.79 -68.73 24.64
CA LYS A 699 -78.09 -67.73 25.43
C LYS A 699 -76.76 -67.39 24.78
N VAL A 700 -76.49 -66.09 24.65
CA VAL A 700 -75.24 -65.53 24.16
C VAL A 700 -74.67 -64.62 25.24
N VAL A 701 -73.44 -64.87 25.68
CA VAL A 701 -72.72 -64.01 26.61
C VAL A 701 -71.56 -63.38 25.86
N VAL A 702 -71.52 -62.05 25.83
CA VAL A 702 -70.48 -61.25 25.18
C VAL A 702 -69.73 -60.48 26.26
N ASN A 703 -68.45 -60.80 26.43
CA ASN A 703 -67.56 -60.14 27.38
C ASN A 703 -66.80 -59.03 26.63
N ILE A 704 -67.07 -57.77 26.99
CA ILE A 704 -66.53 -56.59 26.33
C ILE A 704 -65.52 -55.93 27.28
N PRO A 705 -64.21 -55.96 26.97
CA PRO A 705 -63.19 -55.31 27.80
C PRO A 705 -63.51 -53.82 27.99
N LEU A 706 -63.42 -53.34 29.24
CA LEU A 706 -63.43 -51.92 29.54
C LEU A 706 -62.03 -51.37 29.26
N GLY A 707 -61.95 -50.45 28.30
CA GLY A 707 -60.70 -49.81 27.86
C GLY A 707 -60.42 -48.49 28.54
#